data_AF-A0A2G9YLZ3-F1
#
_entry.id   AF-A0A2G9YLZ3-F1
#
_cell.length_a   1.000
_cell.length_b   1.000
_cell.length_c   1.000
_cell.angle_alpha   90.00
_cell.angle_beta   90.00
_cell.angle_gamma   90.00
#
_symmetry.space_group_name_H-M   'P 1'
#
loop_
_entity.id
_entity.type
_entity.pdbx_description
1 polymer ?
#
loop_
_entity_poly.entity_id
_entity_poly.type
_entity_poly.pdbx_seq_one_letter_code
_entity_poly.pdbx_strand_id
1 'polypeptide(L)'
;MTYKRRLSALGPGGLSRERAGFEVRDIHQSHYGRICPIETPEGPNIGLIASLSTYARVNFLGLLETPYRKVEDGRVTRKIEYLTADIEEEKMIAQANVPIDNDGYFLEREVSCRYRGDFPKVGPKQVEYMDVSPKQLVSVAASLIPFLEHDDANRALMGSNMQRQAVPLMINEAPIVGTLMEDKVAFDSGTLVIAEESGKVTAVDASSITIGKKTYHLNKFLRTNANTCLNQRPLVKLGEQVQIGEVIADGTSTKNGELALGKNLLCAFMPWRGYNFEDAILISDRVLKEDLFTSIHVEKFEIEATETRLGNEEITRDIPNVSEESLRNLDETGIIRMGAEVISGDILVGKVTPRTESELSPEERLLRAIFGEKAGDVRDTSLTVSPGVEGVVIDVHVFQRKERGRKSKEDKTKELAKIRELKAYYKQELEFVQSEKIARLSQVLGVDKRKIEKMDFNNNEEAKILASSFDEQMQKLLAEQEQEIEKVRRGDELPTGILKRVVVYIATKRKLSEGDKLSGRHGNKGVVARIQPAEDMPYLPDGTPIDVVLNPLGVPSRMNVGQILETHLGWAAKSLGLYVSSPVFDGATEQEIKELLKKAGLPEEGKITLYDGFTGEPFDQKITVGWIYIMKLIHLVDEKIHARSIGPYSLVTQQPLGGKAQFGGQRLGEMEVWALEAYGAAFSLQEMLTVKSDDVSGRTHIYEAIVKGEQRLTHGTPESFNVLIKELQGLGLDIHLEKKK
;
A
#
# COMPACT_ATOMS: atom_id res chain seq x y z
N MET A 1 9.59 -4.19 -1.00
CA MET A 1 11.07 -4.32 -1.15
C MET A 1 11.84 -3.22 -0.43
N THR A 2 11.67 -1.95 -0.80
CA THR A 2 12.42 -0.80 -0.23
C THR A 2 12.43 -0.75 1.30
N TYR A 3 11.30 -1.00 1.97
CA TYR A 3 11.24 -1.05 3.44
C TYR A 3 12.20 -2.08 4.05
N LYS A 4 12.41 -3.24 3.41
CA LYS A 4 13.34 -4.28 3.88
C LYS A 4 14.82 -3.89 3.72
N ARG A 5 15.12 -2.92 2.85
CA ARG A 5 16.48 -2.41 2.55
C ARG A 5 16.74 -1.04 3.19
N ARG A 6 15.94 -0.66 4.17
CA ARG A 6 16.02 0.63 4.86
C ARG A 6 17.06 0.58 5.97
N LEU A 7 17.88 1.62 6.04
CA LEU A 7 18.83 1.87 7.12
C LEU A 7 18.26 2.97 8.02
N SER A 8 18.41 2.81 9.33
CA SER A 8 17.93 3.77 10.34
C SER A 8 19.03 4.05 11.33
N ALA A 9 19.36 5.34 11.51
CA ALA A 9 20.20 5.82 12.61
C ALA A 9 19.41 5.95 13.92
N LEU A 10 18.08 5.83 13.87
CA LEU A 10 17.18 5.85 15.02
C LEU A 10 17.00 4.46 15.63
N GLY A 11 16.78 4.39 16.94
CA GLY A 11 16.46 3.16 17.67
C GLY A 11 17.37 2.94 18.89
N PRO A 12 17.23 1.79 19.57
CA PRO A 12 18.11 1.44 20.70
C PRO A 12 19.58 1.44 20.28
N GLY A 13 20.42 2.20 21.00
CA GLY A 13 21.84 2.37 20.66
C GLY A 13 22.13 3.36 19.51
N GLY A 14 21.08 3.92 18.89
CA GLY A 14 21.18 4.96 17.86
C GLY A 14 20.98 6.38 18.38
N LEU A 15 20.71 7.29 17.46
CA LEU A 15 20.42 8.69 17.75
C LEU A 15 18.92 8.93 17.99
N SER A 16 18.60 9.97 18.75
CA SER A 16 17.24 10.53 18.79
C SER A 16 17.13 11.69 17.80
N ARG A 17 15.91 11.98 17.35
CA ARG A 17 15.65 13.08 16.40
C ARG A 17 16.14 14.43 16.91
N GLU A 18 15.98 14.67 18.20
CA GLU A 18 16.35 15.92 18.90
C GLU A 18 17.85 16.06 19.09
N ARG A 19 18.57 14.93 19.26
CA ARG A 19 20.03 14.93 19.45
C ARG A 19 20.79 14.89 18.12
N ALA A 20 20.14 14.49 17.04
CA ALA A 20 20.78 14.37 15.73
C ALA A 20 20.95 15.74 15.08
N GLY A 21 22.19 16.24 15.12
CA GLY A 21 22.62 17.48 14.47
C GLY A 21 22.67 17.38 12.94
N PHE A 22 23.09 18.48 12.30
CA PHE A 22 23.16 18.59 10.85
C PHE A 22 24.17 17.61 10.23
N GLU A 23 25.35 17.45 10.85
CA GLU A 23 26.46 16.64 10.31
C GLU A 23 26.07 15.19 10.02
N VAL A 24 25.25 14.58 10.88
CA VAL A 24 24.83 13.17 10.70
C VAL A 24 23.72 13.03 9.65
N ARG A 25 23.00 14.12 9.36
CA ARG A 25 21.91 14.13 8.37
C ARG A 25 22.42 14.41 6.96
N ASP A 26 23.63 14.94 6.84
CA ASP A 26 24.22 15.34 5.57
C ASP A 26 24.73 14.12 4.78
N ILE A 27 24.92 14.32 3.48
CA ILE A 27 25.40 13.28 2.57
C ILE A 27 26.92 13.27 2.60
N HIS A 28 27.48 12.17 3.09
CA HIS A 28 28.93 11.97 3.11
C HIS A 28 29.43 11.28 1.83
N GLN A 29 30.65 11.57 1.40
CA GLN A 29 31.28 10.98 0.22
C GLN A 29 31.32 9.44 0.25
N SER A 30 31.46 8.83 1.42
CA SER A 30 31.49 7.37 1.59
C SER A 30 30.15 6.70 1.31
N HIS A 31 29.06 7.47 1.23
CA HIS A 31 27.74 6.95 0.86
C HIS A 31 27.71 6.46 -0.59
N TYR A 32 28.63 6.91 -1.45
CA TYR A 32 28.71 6.50 -2.85
C TYR A 32 28.69 4.99 -3.00
N GLY A 33 27.73 4.47 -3.78
CA GLY A 33 27.55 3.03 -4.01
C GLY A 33 27.00 2.22 -2.82
N ARG A 34 26.87 2.82 -1.62
CA ARG A 34 26.46 2.16 -0.37
C ARG A 34 25.08 2.59 0.09
N ILE A 35 24.88 3.88 0.23
CA ILE A 35 23.64 4.50 0.72
C ILE A 35 23.15 5.45 -0.36
N CYS A 36 21.88 5.34 -0.72
CA CYS A 36 21.29 6.19 -1.74
C CYS A 36 21.23 7.65 -1.25
N PRO A 37 21.80 8.61 -2.00
CA PRO A 37 21.76 10.02 -1.62
C PRO A 37 20.38 10.66 -1.84
N ILE A 38 19.50 10.03 -2.62
CA ILE A 38 18.20 10.58 -3.03
C ILE A 38 17.06 10.06 -2.16
N GLU A 39 17.03 8.77 -1.84
CA GLU A 39 15.87 8.16 -1.16
C GLU A 39 15.98 8.31 0.37
N THR A 40 15.37 9.37 0.89
CA THR A 40 15.17 9.60 2.32
C THR A 40 13.76 10.20 2.57
N PRO A 41 13.13 9.96 3.74
CA PRO A 41 11.86 10.61 4.06
C PRO A 41 12.01 12.14 4.18
N GLU A 42 11.04 12.87 3.65
CA GLU A 42 10.91 14.31 3.89
C GLU A 42 10.55 14.58 5.37
N GLY A 43 10.95 15.75 5.87
CA GLY A 43 10.59 16.21 7.21
C GLY A 43 11.58 15.82 8.32
N PRO A 44 11.13 15.57 9.56
CA PRO A 44 12.01 15.45 10.72
C PRO A 44 13.03 14.29 10.67
N ASN A 45 12.80 13.30 9.81
CA ASN A 45 13.64 12.11 9.68
C ASN A 45 14.64 12.19 8.51
N ILE A 46 14.73 13.33 7.82
CA ILE A 46 15.68 13.51 6.71
C ILE A 46 17.11 13.19 7.17
N GLY A 47 17.82 12.39 6.36
CA GLY A 47 19.19 11.93 6.62
C GLY A 47 19.32 10.84 7.69
N LEU A 48 18.34 10.70 8.60
CA LEU A 48 18.36 9.69 9.66
C LEU A 48 17.84 8.32 9.20
N ILE A 49 17.04 8.33 8.14
CA ILE A 49 16.53 7.14 7.48
C ILE A 49 16.98 7.21 6.04
N ALA A 50 17.70 6.20 5.59
CA ALA A 50 18.18 6.09 4.22
C ALA A 50 17.86 4.72 3.63
N SER A 51 18.07 4.56 2.33
CA SER A 51 17.96 3.26 1.67
C SER A 51 19.33 2.77 1.23
N LEU A 52 19.53 1.47 1.35
CA LEU A 52 20.68 0.78 0.76
C LEU A 52 20.67 0.95 -0.77
N SER A 53 21.82 1.26 -1.36
CA SER A 53 21.98 1.35 -2.82
C SER A 53 21.82 -0.02 -3.50
N THR A 54 21.72 -0.04 -4.84
CA THR A 54 21.35 -1.23 -5.61
C THR A 54 22.30 -2.42 -5.37
N TYR A 55 23.61 -2.22 -5.48
CA TYR A 55 24.61 -3.31 -5.38
C TYR A 55 25.32 -3.38 -4.01
N ALA A 56 24.97 -2.50 -3.08
CA ALA A 56 25.59 -2.47 -1.77
C ALA A 56 25.28 -3.74 -0.98
N ARG A 57 26.26 -4.19 -0.19
CA ARG A 57 26.15 -5.34 0.72
C ARG A 57 26.70 -5.02 2.10
N VAL A 58 26.25 -5.78 3.09
CA VAL A 58 26.82 -5.77 4.45
C VAL A 58 27.79 -6.93 4.56
N ASN A 59 29.04 -6.67 4.94
CA ASN A 59 30.04 -7.73 5.13
C ASN A 59 29.88 -8.42 6.50
N PHE A 60 30.72 -9.43 6.77
CA PHE A 60 30.65 -10.20 8.03
C PHE A 60 30.96 -9.38 9.29
N LEU A 61 31.62 -8.22 9.15
CA LEU A 61 31.88 -7.28 10.25
C LEU A 61 30.73 -6.28 10.46
N GLY A 62 29.72 -6.29 9.60
CA GLY A 62 28.62 -5.32 9.63
C GLY A 62 28.91 -4.01 8.89
N LEU A 63 30.00 -3.91 8.14
CA LEU A 63 30.35 -2.72 7.36
C LEU A 63 29.73 -2.79 5.95
N LEU A 64 29.42 -1.61 5.40
CA LEU A 64 28.88 -1.47 4.06
C LEU A 64 29.99 -1.50 3.00
N GLU A 65 29.80 -2.34 1.99
CA GLU A 65 30.70 -2.49 0.86
C GLU A 65 29.94 -2.29 -0.45
N THR A 66 30.67 -1.81 -1.46
CA THR A 66 30.16 -1.65 -2.84
C THR A 66 31.13 -2.32 -3.82
N PRO A 67 30.65 -2.92 -4.92
CA PRO A 67 31.51 -3.59 -5.87
C PRO A 67 32.16 -2.63 -6.87
N TYR A 68 33.40 -2.93 -7.24
CA TYR A 68 34.16 -2.25 -8.29
C TYR A 68 34.85 -3.27 -9.21
N ARG A 69 35.07 -2.89 -10.47
CA ARG A 69 35.88 -3.64 -11.43
C ARG A 69 37.35 -3.26 -11.27
N LYS A 70 38.22 -4.26 -11.13
CA LYS A 70 39.66 -4.01 -11.00
C LYS A 70 40.27 -3.60 -12.34
N VAL A 71 41.12 -2.57 -12.34
CA VAL A 71 41.89 -2.12 -13.51
C VAL A 71 43.35 -2.54 -13.35
N GLU A 72 43.89 -3.19 -14.38
CA GLU A 72 45.29 -3.65 -14.40
C GLU A 72 45.97 -3.11 -15.65
N ASP A 73 47.06 -2.33 -15.47
CA ASP A 73 47.83 -1.70 -16.55
C ASP A 73 47.00 -0.89 -17.58
N GLY A 74 45.94 -0.23 -17.11
CA GLY A 74 45.01 0.55 -17.94
C GLY A 74 43.92 -0.28 -18.64
N ARG A 75 43.82 -1.58 -18.32
CA ARG A 75 42.77 -2.48 -18.80
C ARG A 75 41.76 -2.78 -17.69
N VAL A 76 40.50 -2.47 -17.92
CA VAL A 76 39.39 -2.78 -17.01
C VAL A 76 39.05 -4.27 -17.08
N THR A 77 39.37 -5.00 -16.03
CA THR A 77 39.11 -6.44 -15.96
C THR A 77 37.63 -6.75 -15.69
N ARG A 78 37.24 -8.03 -15.80
CA ARG A 78 35.93 -8.53 -15.35
C ARG A 78 35.93 -8.95 -13.87
N LYS A 79 37.06 -8.83 -13.18
CA LYS A 79 37.17 -9.20 -11.77
C LYS A 79 36.51 -8.11 -10.92
N ILE A 80 35.50 -8.51 -10.15
CA ILE A 80 34.78 -7.62 -9.25
C ILE A 80 35.33 -7.81 -7.84
N GLU A 81 35.72 -6.69 -7.21
CA GLU A 81 36.14 -6.65 -5.81
C GLU A 81 35.24 -5.69 -5.04
N TYR A 82 34.84 -6.08 -3.84
CA TYR A 82 33.99 -5.26 -2.98
C TYR A 82 34.88 -4.52 -1.99
N LEU A 83 34.72 -3.20 -1.93
CA LEU A 83 35.55 -2.34 -1.10
C LEU A 83 34.70 -1.70 0.00
N THR A 84 35.25 -1.67 1.22
CA THR A 84 34.75 -0.85 2.33
C THR A 84 35.16 0.61 2.12
N ALA A 85 34.54 1.53 2.86
CA ALA A 85 34.73 2.97 2.66
C ALA A 85 36.17 3.44 2.93
N ASP A 86 36.83 2.85 3.93
CA ASP A 86 38.22 3.11 4.30
C ASP A 86 39.21 2.70 3.20
N ILE A 87 39.01 1.52 2.59
CA ILE A 87 39.85 1.05 1.49
C ILE A 87 39.61 1.88 0.23
N GLU A 88 38.35 2.21 -0.05
CA GLU A 88 37.96 2.99 -1.22
C GLU A 88 38.61 4.37 -1.26
N GLU A 89 38.76 5.03 -0.12
CA GLU A 89 39.29 6.39 -0.01
C GLU A 89 40.75 6.52 -0.49
N GLU A 90 41.53 5.43 -0.43
CA GLU A 90 42.93 5.40 -0.88
C GLU A 90 43.09 5.00 -2.35
N LYS A 91 42.00 4.80 -3.10
CA LYS A 91 42.03 4.26 -4.46
C LYS A 91 41.55 5.25 -5.50
N MET A 92 42.15 5.19 -6.68
CA MET A 92 41.74 5.96 -7.86
C MET A 92 40.63 5.21 -8.61
N ILE A 93 39.40 5.70 -8.54
CA ILE A 93 38.21 5.03 -9.08
C ILE A 93 37.61 5.81 -10.24
N ALA A 94 37.55 5.19 -11.42
CA ALA A 94 36.91 5.73 -12.61
C ALA A 94 35.38 5.54 -12.60
N GLN A 95 34.67 6.47 -13.24
CA GLN A 95 33.22 6.41 -13.40
C GLN A 95 32.77 5.29 -14.33
N ALA A 96 31.54 4.81 -14.16
CA ALA A 96 30.98 3.73 -14.98
C ALA A 96 30.80 4.11 -16.47
N ASN A 97 30.57 5.40 -16.76
CA ASN A 97 30.24 5.91 -18.09
C ASN A 97 31.47 6.19 -18.96
N VAL A 98 32.68 5.98 -18.45
CA VAL A 98 33.90 6.24 -19.23
C VAL A 98 33.98 5.23 -20.39
N PRO A 99 34.15 5.70 -21.63
CA PRO A 99 34.13 4.82 -22.80
C PRO A 99 35.37 3.92 -22.82
N ILE A 100 35.14 2.62 -22.96
CA ILE A 100 36.15 1.56 -23.06
C ILE A 100 36.05 0.85 -24.41
N ASP A 101 37.16 0.31 -24.89
CA ASP A 101 37.18 -0.54 -26.08
C ASP A 101 36.72 -1.98 -25.78
N ASN A 102 36.63 -2.81 -26.82
CA ASN A 102 36.21 -4.22 -26.70
C ASN A 102 37.20 -5.07 -25.88
N ASP A 103 38.47 -4.66 -25.81
CA ASP A 103 39.51 -5.36 -25.06
C ASP A 103 39.59 -4.89 -23.59
N GLY A 104 38.90 -3.80 -23.24
CA GLY A 104 38.76 -3.23 -21.91
C GLY A 104 39.68 -2.04 -21.62
N TYR A 105 40.36 -1.46 -22.60
CA TYR A 105 41.18 -0.26 -22.42
C TYR A 105 40.35 1.02 -22.53
N PHE A 106 40.76 2.05 -21.78
CA PHE A 106 40.15 3.37 -21.87
C PHE A 106 40.45 4.04 -23.21
N LEU A 107 39.42 4.56 -23.87
CA LEU A 107 39.57 5.28 -25.15
C LEU A 107 40.13 6.70 -24.96
N GLU A 108 39.90 7.29 -23.79
CA GLU A 108 40.36 8.63 -23.44
C GLU A 108 41.79 8.63 -22.89
N ARG A 109 42.56 9.69 -23.20
CA ARG A 109 43.94 9.85 -22.70
C ARG A 109 44.01 10.26 -21.23
N GLU A 110 42.97 10.92 -20.75
CA GLU A 110 42.81 11.34 -19.35
C GLU A 110 41.41 10.92 -18.91
N VAL A 111 41.34 10.13 -17.84
CA VAL A 111 40.10 9.60 -17.28
C VAL A 111 39.76 10.38 -16.02
N SER A 112 38.50 10.81 -15.90
CA SER A 112 37.98 11.44 -14.68
C SER A 112 37.80 10.38 -13.61
N CYS A 113 38.54 10.52 -12.50
CA CYS A 113 38.51 9.60 -11.38
C CYS A 113 38.11 10.32 -10.09
N ARG A 114 37.67 9.57 -9.09
CA ARG A 114 37.42 10.04 -7.73
C ARG A 114 38.55 9.58 -6.81
N TYR A 115 39.05 10.49 -5.98
CA TYR A 115 40.09 10.22 -4.98
C TYR A 115 39.98 11.17 -3.79
N ARG A 116 39.80 10.64 -2.58
CA ARG A 116 39.69 11.42 -1.33
C ARG A 116 38.70 12.62 -1.38
N GLY A 117 37.63 12.48 -2.16
CA GLY A 117 36.61 13.53 -2.35
C GLY A 117 36.88 14.49 -3.50
N ASP A 118 38.08 14.48 -4.06
CA ASP A 118 38.43 15.24 -5.25
C ASP A 118 38.15 14.43 -6.54
N PHE A 119 38.05 15.15 -7.67
CA PHE A 119 37.80 14.59 -8.99
C PHE A 119 38.98 14.82 -9.96
N PRO A 120 40.17 14.23 -9.72
CA PRO A 120 41.32 14.41 -10.60
C PRO A 120 41.13 13.72 -11.96
N LYS A 121 41.71 14.33 -13.01
CA LYS A 121 41.89 13.67 -14.31
C LYS A 121 43.27 13.02 -14.34
N VAL A 122 43.30 11.71 -14.58
CA VAL A 122 44.54 10.91 -14.50
C VAL A 122 44.71 10.06 -15.75
N GLY A 123 45.94 9.61 -16.02
CA GLY A 123 46.19 8.71 -17.13
C GLY A 123 45.57 7.32 -16.88
N PRO A 124 45.16 6.56 -17.92
CA PRO A 124 44.57 5.23 -17.80
C PRO A 124 45.33 4.25 -16.88
N LYS A 125 46.65 4.34 -16.84
CA LYS A 125 47.52 3.46 -16.02
C LYS A 125 47.49 3.78 -14.53
N GLN A 126 47.02 4.97 -14.15
CA GLN A 126 46.91 5.40 -12.74
C GLN A 126 45.56 5.02 -12.14
N VAL A 127 44.60 4.57 -12.96
CA VAL A 127 43.29 4.09 -12.51
C VAL A 127 43.45 2.69 -11.91
N GLU A 128 42.97 2.49 -10.68
CA GLU A 128 43.02 1.19 -10.00
C GLU A 128 41.69 0.43 -10.09
N TYR A 129 40.57 1.16 -10.06
CA TYR A 129 39.23 0.58 -10.09
C TYR A 129 38.29 1.38 -11.00
N MET A 130 37.19 0.74 -11.39
CA MET A 130 36.09 1.36 -12.13
C MET A 130 34.76 0.90 -11.52
N ASP A 131 33.80 1.80 -11.49
CA ASP A 131 32.41 1.48 -11.13
C ASP A 131 31.84 0.32 -11.98
N VAL A 132 30.98 -0.51 -11.38
CA VAL A 132 30.38 -1.64 -12.10
C VAL A 132 29.23 -1.21 -13.01
N SER A 133 28.41 -0.27 -12.52
CA SER A 133 27.21 0.18 -13.22
C SER A 133 26.80 1.56 -12.71
N PRO A 134 26.24 2.45 -13.56
CA PRO A 134 25.75 3.76 -13.11
C PRO A 134 24.61 3.64 -12.08
N LYS A 135 23.84 2.54 -12.15
CA LYS A 135 22.76 2.22 -11.20
C LYS A 135 23.26 1.96 -9.77
N GLN A 136 24.56 1.75 -9.58
CA GLN A 136 25.13 1.44 -8.26
C GLN A 136 24.99 2.57 -7.26
N LEU A 137 24.92 3.82 -7.74
CA LEU A 137 24.83 4.99 -6.88
C LEU A 137 23.49 5.05 -6.15
N VAL A 138 22.42 4.67 -6.84
CA VAL A 138 21.04 4.92 -6.40
C VAL A 138 20.41 3.69 -5.73
N SER A 139 19.31 3.92 -5.00
CA SER A 139 18.47 2.85 -4.46
C SER A 139 17.59 2.23 -5.53
N VAL A 140 16.97 1.12 -5.18
CA VAL A 140 15.99 0.42 -6.01
C VAL A 140 14.84 1.34 -6.46
N ALA A 141 14.29 2.19 -5.58
CA ALA A 141 13.18 3.06 -5.96
C ALA A 141 13.60 4.19 -6.91
N ALA A 142 14.76 4.82 -6.65
CA ALA A 142 15.30 5.84 -7.54
C ALA A 142 15.71 5.24 -8.89
N SER A 143 16.17 3.98 -8.92
CA SER A 143 16.55 3.29 -10.15
C SER A 143 15.39 3.02 -11.13
N LEU A 144 14.13 3.12 -10.67
CA LEU A 144 12.92 2.93 -11.48
C LEU A 144 12.44 4.22 -12.18
N ILE A 145 13.11 5.35 -11.93
CA ILE A 145 12.79 6.64 -12.55
C ILE A 145 13.60 6.75 -13.85
N PRO A 146 12.98 6.74 -15.04
CA PRO A 146 13.70 6.99 -16.29
C PRO A 146 14.15 8.45 -16.32
N PHE A 147 15.21 8.77 -17.05
CA PHE A 147 15.72 10.14 -17.18
C PHE A 147 16.01 10.85 -15.85
N LEU A 148 16.39 10.08 -14.82
CA LEU A 148 16.69 10.61 -13.49
C LEU A 148 17.77 11.70 -13.54
N GLU A 149 18.71 11.59 -14.48
CA GLU A 149 19.77 12.56 -14.72
C GLU A 149 19.29 13.95 -15.18
N HIS A 150 18.02 14.07 -15.59
CA HIS A 150 17.40 15.32 -16.01
C HIS A 150 16.45 15.92 -14.96
N ASP A 151 16.39 15.32 -13.77
CA ASP A 151 15.56 15.79 -12.66
C ASP A 151 16.42 16.39 -11.54
N ASP A 152 15.94 17.48 -10.93
CA ASP A 152 16.48 17.96 -9.67
C ASP A 152 16.39 16.88 -8.57
N ALA A 153 17.41 16.82 -7.72
CA ALA A 153 17.52 15.81 -6.67
C ALA A 153 16.33 15.82 -5.70
N ASN A 154 15.74 16.98 -5.41
CA ASN A 154 14.56 17.04 -4.53
C ASN A 154 13.32 16.44 -5.22
N ARG A 155 13.20 16.59 -6.55
CA ARG A 155 12.11 15.98 -7.31
C ARG A 155 12.28 14.47 -7.44
N ALA A 156 13.51 14.01 -7.66
CA ALA A 156 13.85 12.60 -7.62
C ALA A 156 13.54 11.95 -6.25
N LEU A 157 13.85 12.66 -5.14
CA LEU A 157 13.51 12.23 -3.78
C LEU A 157 12.00 12.08 -3.61
N MET A 158 11.23 13.08 -4.04
CA MET A 158 9.77 13.02 -4.01
C MET A 158 9.23 11.88 -4.87
N GLY A 159 9.73 11.73 -6.10
CA GLY A 159 9.34 10.68 -7.03
C GLY A 159 9.56 9.27 -6.46
N SER A 160 10.75 9.01 -5.92
CA SER A 160 11.07 7.73 -5.27
C SER A 160 10.19 7.45 -4.05
N ASN A 161 9.88 8.49 -3.26
CA ASN A 161 8.99 8.37 -2.09
C ASN A 161 7.54 8.11 -2.48
N MET A 162 7.04 8.74 -3.55
CA MET A 162 5.67 8.63 -4.04
C MET A 162 5.40 7.27 -4.71
N GLN A 163 6.37 6.70 -5.43
CA GLN A 163 6.27 5.34 -5.98
C GLN A 163 5.91 4.30 -4.90
N ARG A 164 6.44 4.46 -3.67
CA ARG A 164 6.12 3.55 -2.54
C ARG A 164 4.69 3.70 -2.01
N GLN A 165 4.01 4.79 -2.37
CA GLN A 165 2.64 5.10 -1.95
C GLN A 165 1.62 4.76 -3.05
N ALA A 166 2.07 4.27 -4.21
CA ALA A 166 1.19 3.87 -5.29
C ALA A 166 0.31 2.68 -4.86
N VAL A 167 -0.99 2.80 -5.10
CA VAL A 167 -1.97 1.75 -4.77
C VAL A 167 -2.04 0.75 -5.93
N PRO A 168 -2.09 -0.57 -5.65
CA PRO A 168 -2.37 -1.56 -6.67
C PRO A 168 -3.69 -1.31 -7.37
N LEU A 169 -3.63 -1.20 -8.69
CA LEU A 169 -4.81 -1.02 -9.53
C LEU A 169 -5.50 -2.36 -9.80
N MET A 170 -6.78 -2.32 -10.17
CA MET A 170 -7.52 -3.53 -10.54
C MET A 170 -6.99 -4.12 -11.84
N ILE A 171 -6.58 -3.29 -12.79
CA ILE A 171 -6.01 -3.70 -14.06
C ILE A 171 -4.60 -3.11 -14.13
N ASN A 172 -3.58 -3.95 -14.09
CA ASN A 172 -2.19 -3.49 -14.12
C ASN A 172 -1.74 -3.24 -15.57
N GLU A 173 -0.83 -2.29 -15.75
CA GLU A 173 -0.19 -2.02 -17.04
C GLU A 173 1.30 -1.75 -16.82
N ALA A 174 2.15 -2.41 -17.61
CA ALA A 174 3.59 -2.17 -17.56
C ALA A 174 3.93 -0.77 -18.10
N PRO A 175 4.94 -0.08 -17.52
CA PRO A 175 5.38 1.21 -18.05
C PRO A 175 5.92 1.05 -19.47
N ILE A 176 5.50 1.93 -20.40
CA ILE A 176 6.03 1.93 -21.77
C ILE A 176 7.52 2.32 -21.77
N VAL A 177 7.87 3.27 -20.89
CA VAL A 177 9.24 3.73 -20.67
C VAL A 177 9.73 3.20 -19.32
N GLY A 178 10.49 2.12 -19.31
CA GLY A 178 11.05 1.50 -18.10
C GLY A 178 12.54 1.80 -17.88
N THR A 179 13.17 1.14 -16.91
CA THR A 179 14.62 1.23 -16.67
C THR A 179 15.33 -0.14 -16.62
N LEU A 180 14.62 -1.24 -16.90
CA LEU A 180 15.05 -2.64 -16.72
C LEU A 180 15.32 -3.01 -15.26
N MET A 181 14.65 -2.31 -14.33
CA MET A 181 14.67 -2.68 -12.92
C MET A 181 13.32 -3.27 -12.50
N GLU A 182 12.29 -3.08 -13.31
CA GLU A 182 10.91 -3.49 -13.04
C GLU A 182 10.78 -5.01 -12.88
N ASP A 183 11.40 -5.78 -13.77
CA ASP A 183 11.45 -7.24 -13.75
C ASP A 183 12.18 -7.76 -12.50
N LYS A 184 13.36 -7.22 -12.21
CA LYS A 184 14.20 -7.63 -11.09
C LYS A 184 13.54 -7.31 -9.76
N VAL A 185 12.90 -6.15 -9.65
CA VAL A 185 12.17 -5.74 -8.45
C VAL A 185 10.94 -6.61 -8.23
N ALA A 186 10.19 -6.91 -9.28
CA ALA A 186 9.02 -7.79 -9.19
C ALA A 186 9.43 -9.21 -8.77
N PHE A 187 10.48 -9.76 -9.37
CA PHE A 187 11.02 -11.08 -9.05
C PHE A 187 11.52 -11.16 -7.59
N ASP A 188 12.42 -10.27 -7.18
CA ASP A 188 13.02 -10.31 -5.83
C ASP A 188 12.01 -9.93 -4.73
N SER A 189 10.86 -9.36 -5.08
CA SER A 189 9.82 -9.00 -4.10
C SER A 189 9.14 -10.20 -3.43
N GLY A 190 9.13 -11.37 -4.10
CA GLY A 190 8.35 -12.54 -3.70
C GLY A 190 6.84 -12.40 -3.94
N THR A 191 6.41 -11.39 -4.71
CA THR A 191 4.99 -11.21 -5.06
C THR A 191 4.58 -12.09 -6.24
N LEU A 192 5.51 -12.31 -7.18
CA LEU A 192 5.36 -13.22 -8.31
C LEU A 192 5.41 -14.68 -7.83
N VAL A 193 4.67 -15.55 -8.51
CA VAL A 193 4.80 -17.00 -8.31
C VAL A 193 5.74 -17.53 -9.38
N ILE A 194 6.78 -18.23 -8.96
CA ILE A 194 7.86 -18.74 -9.82
C ILE A 194 7.76 -20.28 -9.89
N ALA A 195 8.02 -20.83 -11.07
CA ALA A 195 8.13 -22.27 -11.26
C ALA A 195 9.35 -22.84 -10.55
N GLU A 196 9.12 -23.78 -9.65
CA GLU A 196 10.18 -24.55 -8.97
C GLU A 196 10.58 -25.81 -9.75
N GLU A 197 9.72 -26.31 -10.63
CA GLU A 197 9.98 -27.47 -11.49
C GLU A 197 9.74 -27.11 -12.95
N SER A 198 10.59 -27.66 -13.84
CA SER A 198 10.35 -27.57 -15.28
C SER A 198 9.30 -28.59 -15.66
N GLY A 199 8.35 -28.21 -16.49
CA GLY A 199 7.31 -29.14 -16.91
C GLY A 199 6.26 -28.50 -17.80
N LYS A 200 5.36 -29.36 -18.28
CA LYS A 200 4.17 -28.91 -19.00
C LYS A 200 3.09 -28.53 -17.99
N VAL A 201 2.44 -27.41 -18.22
CA VAL A 201 1.28 -26.97 -17.44
C VAL A 201 0.11 -27.92 -17.71
N THR A 202 -0.32 -28.65 -16.67
CA THR A 202 -1.37 -29.68 -16.77
C THR A 202 -2.75 -29.14 -16.42
N ALA A 203 -2.82 -28.15 -15.51
CA ALA A 203 -4.05 -27.46 -15.14
C ALA A 203 -3.77 -26.00 -14.79
N VAL A 204 -4.67 -25.09 -15.18
CA VAL A 204 -4.62 -23.66 -14.84
C VAL A 204 -6.00 -23.19 -14.45
N ASP A 205 -6.13 -22.76 -13.20
CA ASP A 205 -7.31 -22.11 -12.65
C ASP A 205 -6.95 -20.74 -12.07
N ALA A 206 -7.97 -19.94 -11.76
CA ALA A 206 -7.75 -18.64 -11.12
C ALA A 206 -7.14 -18.74 -9.72
N SER A 207 -7.27 -19.89 -9.05
CA SER A 207 -6.81 -20.17 -7.69
C SER A 207 -5.58 -21.08 -7.62
N SER A 208 -5.29 -21.84 -8.67
CA SER A 208 -4.18 -22.80 -8.65
C SER A 208 -3.63 -23.09 -10.04
N ILE A 209 -2.33 -23.37 -10.11
CA ILE A 209 -1.63 -23.76 -11.33
C ILE A 209 -0.92 -25.08 -11.06
N THR A 210 -1.09 -26.09 -11.91
CA THR A 210 -0.38 -27.37 -11.80
C THR A 210 0.61 -27.52 -12.94
N ILE A 211 1.88 -27.71 -12.60
CA ILE A 211 3.00 -27.90 -13.54
C ILE A 211 3.61 -29.26 -13.26
N GLY A 212 3.56 -30.15 -14.25
CA GLY A 212 3.94 -31.55 -14.06
C GLY A 212 3.11 -32.19 -12.96
N LYS A 213 3.70 -32.29 -11.76
CA LYS A 213 3.10 -32.90 -10.57
C LYS A 213 2.87 -31.93 -9.41
N LYS A 214 3.45 -30.73 -9.47
CA LYS A 214 3.37 -29.75 -8.39
C LYS A 214 2.23 -28.77 -8.64
N THR A 215 1.43 -28.55 -7.61
CA THR A 215 0.33 -27.56 -7.61
C THR A 215 0.74 -26.33 -6.82
N TYR A 216 0.63 -25.17 -7.45
CA TYR A 216 0.89 -23.85 -6.88
C TYR A 216 -0.44 -23.20 -6.55
N HIS A 217 -0.70 -22.91 -5.27
CA HIS A 217 -1.89 -22.17 -4.84
C HIS A 217 -1.64 -20.66 -4.91
N LEU A 218 -2.57 -19.95 -5.53
CA LEU A 218 -2.51 -18.50 -5.71
C LEU A 218 -3.27 -17.79 -4.58
N ASN A 219 -2.70 -16.70 -4.09
CA ASN A 219 -3.36 -15.84 -3.11
C ASN A 219 -4.42 -14.97 -3.78
N LYS A 220 -5.66 -15.04 -3.28
CA LYS A 220 -6.81 -14.33 -3.85
C LYS A 220 -7.41 -13.36 -2.84
N PHE A 221 -7.55 -12.10 -3.25
CA PHE A 221 -8.27 -11.03 -2.53
C PHE A 221 -7.94 -10.89 -1.04
N LEU A 222 -6.67 -11.09 -0.66
CA LEU A 222 -6.24 -10.96 0.73
C LEU A 222 -6.02 -9.49 1.10
N ARG A 223 -6.25 -9.16 2.38
CA ARG A 223 -5.98 -7.82 2.92
C ARG A 223 -4.48 -7.60 3.13
N THR A 224 -3.98 -6.44 2.71
CA THR A 224 -2.64 -5.96 3.08
C THR A 224 -2.69 -5.06 4.33
N ASN A 225 -1.54 -4.77 4.93
CA ASN A 225 -1.45 -3.87 6.10
C ASN A 225 -1.95 -2.45 5.82
N ALA A 226 -1.89 -2.00 4.56
CA ALA A 226 -2.36 -0.69 4.13
C ALA A 226 -3.83 -0.72 3.63
N ASN A 227 -4.59 -1.78 3.97
CA ASN A 227 -5.97 -2.01 3.52
C ASN A 227 -6.14 -2.08 1.99
N THR A 228 -5.06 -2.27 1.22
CA THR A 228 -5.13 -2.59 -0.21
C THR A 228 -5.31 -4.10 -0.44
N CYS A 229 -5.59 -4.50 -1.67
CA CYS A 229 -5.84 -5.89 -2.03
C CYS A 229 -4.60 -6.62 -2.57
N LEU A 230 -4.34 -7.81 -2.02
CA LEU A 230 -3.39 -8.78 -2.55
C LEU A 230 -4.10 -9.82 -3.41
N ASN A 231 -3.78 -9.85 -4.70
CA ASN A 231 -4.39 -10.78 -5.66
C ASN A 231 -3.36 -11.24 -6.69
N GLN A 232 -3.21 -12.54 -6.84
CA GLN A 232 -2.37 -13.18 -7.85
C GLN A 232 -3.20 -13.66 -9.04
N ARG A 233 -2.63 -13.59 -10.24
CA ARG A 233 -3.29 -13.96 -11.49
C ARG A 233 -2.39 -14.89 -12.31
N PRO A 234 -2.89 -16.05 -12.77
CA PRO A 234 -2.10 -16.93 -13.61
C PRO A 234 -1.68 -16.23 -14.90
N LEU A 235 -0.41 -16.40 -15.29
CA LEU A 235 0.16 -15.88 -16.53
C LEU A 235 0.21 -16.96 -17.62
N VAL A 236 0.57 -18.18 -17.22
CA VAL A 236 0.75 -19.34 -18.11
C VAL A 236 -0.57 -19.91 -18.59
N LYS A 237 -0.53 -20.56 -19.77
CA LYS A 237 -1.68 -21.23 -20.39
C LYS A 237 -1.59 -22.75 -20.26
N LEU A 238 -2.73 -23.41 -20.37
CA LEU A 238 -2.81 -24.87 -20.39
C LEU A 238 -1.94 -25.43 -21.51
N GLY A 239 -1.04 -26.36 -21.16
CA GLY A 239 -0.16 -27.04 -22.10
C GLY A 239 1.12 -26.31 -22.49
N GLU A 240 1.35 -25.11 -21.96
CA GLU A 240 2.62 -24.39 -22.07
C GLU A 240 3.75 -25.15 -21.38
N GLN A 241 4.98 -25.04 -21.90
CA GLN A 241 6.16 -25.59 -21.25
C GLN A 241 6.86 -24.47 -20.48
N VAL A 242 7.12 -24.74 -19.21
CA VAL A 242 7.68 -23.76 -18.28
C VAL A 242 9.02 -24.29 -17.77
N GLN A 243 10.00 -23.41 -17.64
CA GLN A 243 11.32 -23.73 -17.09
C GLN A 243 11.41 -23.36 -15.60
N ILE A 244 12.37 -23.96 -14.88
CA ILE A 244 12.66 -23.58 -13.50
C ILE A 244 13.09 -22.11 -13.48
N GLY A 245 12.48 -21.32 -12.58
CA GLY A 245 12.76 -19.89 -12.45
C GLY A 245 11.86 -18.98 -13.29
N GLU A 246 10.99 -19.55 -14.14
CA GLU A 246 10.04 -18.77 -14.94
C GLU A 246 8.83 -18.30 -14.13
N VAL A 247 8.30 -17.12 -14.46
CA VAL A 247 7.16 -16.52 -13.76
C VAL A 247 5.86 -17.16 -14.25
N ILE A 248 5.11 -17.79 -13.34
CA ILE A 248 3.89 -18.52 -13.67
C ILE A 248 2.61 -17.76 -13.32
N ALA A 249 2.70 -16.84 -12.35
CA ALA A 249 1.60 -15.95 -11.98
C ALA A 249 2.11 -14.56 -11.61
N ASP A 250 1.38 -13.55 -12.10
CA ASP A 250 1.54 -12.17 -11.68
C ASP A 250 0.97 -11.96 -10.28
N GLY A 251 1.54 -10.99 -9.57
CA GLY A 251 1.12 -10.56 -8.25
C GLY A 251 0.43 -9.21 -8.25
N THR A 252 0.45 -8.54 -7.09
CA THR A 252 -0.02 -7.17 -6.95
C THR A 252 0.90 -6.20 -7.67
N SER A 253 0.32 -5.28 -8.44
CA SER A 253 1.08 -4.28 -9.19
C SER A 253 2.19 -4.89 -10.05
N THR A 254 1.96 -6.06 -10.66
CA THR A 254 2.84 -6.61 -11.69
C THR A 254 2.06 -6.94 -12.96
N LYS A 255 2.76 -6.94 -14.10
CA LYS A 255 2.22 -7.32 -15.39
C LYS A 255 3.30 -8.06 -16.18
N ASN A 256 3.02 -9.30 -16.57
CA ASN A 256 3.94 -10.17 -17.30
C ASN A 256 5.31 -10.30 -16.62
N GLY A 257 5.35 -10.35 -15.29
CA GLY A 257 6.60 -10.43 -14.52
C GLY A 257 7.31 -9.09 -14.29
N GLU A 258 6.82 -7.97 -14.83
CA GLU A 258 7.37 -6.63 -14.58
C GLU A 258 6.56 -5.86 -13.55
N LEU A 259 7.20 -4.94 -12.83
CA LEU A 259 6.54 -4.03 -11.89
C LEU A 259 5.66 -3.00 -12.62
N ALA A 260 4.38 -2.99 -12.26
CA ALA A 260 3.31 -2.18 -12.84
C ALA A 260 2.53 -1.42 -11.75
N LEU A 261 3.10 -0.30 -11.27
CA LEU A 261 2.52 0.56 -10.23
C LEU A 261 1.38 1.49 -10.69
N GLY A 262 1.17 1.67 -11.99
CA GLY A 262 0.33 2.74 -12.54
C GLY A 262 -0.21 2.42 -13.93
N LYS A 263 -0.49 3.48 -14.69
CA LYS A 263 -1.03 3.45 -16.06
C LYS A 263 -0.29 4.42 -16.95
N ASN A 264 -0.14 4.08 -18.23
CA ASN A 264 0.33 5.03 -19.23
C ASN A 264 -0.88 5.83 -19.71
N LEU A 265 -0.83 7.16 -19.67
CA LEU A 265 -1.89 8.03 -20.15
C LEU A 265 -1.39 8.96 -21.24
N LEU A 266 -2.26 9.30 -22.19
CA LEU A 266 -1.98 10.37 -23.15
C LEU A 266 -2.12 11.72 -22.45
N CYS A 267 -1.00 12.43 -22.33
CA CYS A 267 -0.87 13.69 -21.62
C CYS A 267 -0.63 14.86 -22.57
N ALA A 268 -1.20 16.01 -22.24
CA ALA A 268 -0.87 17.30 -22.86
C ALA A 268 -0.40 18.31 -21.80
N PHE A 269 0.68 19.05 -22.10
CA PHE A 269 1.18 20.13 -21.25
C PHE A 269 0.66 21.48 -21.73
N MET A 270 -0.49 21.90 -21.19
CA MET A 270 -1.11 23.20 -21.50
C MET A 270 -1.97 23.69 -20.33
N PRO A 271 -2.14 25.00 -20.12
CA PRO A 271 -3.17 25.49 -19.20
C PRO A 271 -4.57 25.18 -19.74
N TRP A 272 -5.49 24.76 -18.87
CA TRP A 272 -6.87 24.46 -19.25
C TRP A 272 -7.88 25.14 -18.32
N ARG A 273 -8.35 26.33 -18.71
CA ARG A 273 -9.44 27.08 -18.04
C ARG A 273 -9.31 27.21 -16.51
N GLY A 274 -8.08 27.17 -15.99
CA GLY A 274 -7.79 27.19 -14.55
C GLY A 274 -8.00 25.86 -13.80
N TYR A 275 -8.47 24.80 -14.45
CA TYR A 275 -8.68 23.50 -13.79
C TYR A 275 -7.38 22.78 -13.43
N ASN A 276 -6.27 23.12 -14.08
CA ASN A 276 -4.94 22.64 -13.74
C ASN A 276 -4.07 23.75 -13.13
N PHE A 277 -4.68 24.68 -12.39
CA PHE A 277 -3.96 25.70 -11.64
C PHE A 277 -3.07 25.07 -10.55
N GLU A 278 -1.89 25.64 -10.30
CA GLU A 278 -0.87 25.05 -9.41
C GLU A 278 -0.53 23.61 -9.82
N ASP A 279 -0.85 22.65 -8.95
CA ASP A 279 -0.64 21.21 -9.10
C ASP A 279 -1.94 20.44 -9.34
N ALA A 280 -3.01 21.15 -9.70
CA ALA A 280 -4.25 20.49 -10.06
C ALA A 280 -4.09 19.72 -11.38
N ILE A 281 -4.72 18.56 -11.45
CA ILE A 281 -4.74 17.69 -12.62
C ILE A 281 -6.17 17.64 -13.15
N LEU A 282 -6.30 17.85 -14.46
CA LEU A 282 -7.54 17.61 -15.19
C LEU A 282 -7.49 16.21 -15.80
N ILE A 283 -8.55 15.42 -15.64
CA ILE A 283 -8.66 14.07 -16.20
C ILE A 283 -9.90 13.92 -17.05
N SER A 284 -9.78 13.15 -18.13
CA SER A 284 -10.91 12.73 -18.96
C SER A 284 -11.78 11.70 -18.25
N ASP A 285 -13.09 11.81 -18.40
CA ASP A 285 -14.07 10.83 -17.91
C ASP A 285 -13.89 9.44 -18.55
N ARG A 286 -13.21 9.36 -19.70
CA ARG A 286 -12.81 8.10 -20.34
C ARG A 286 -12.00 7.23 -19.41
N VAL A 287 -11.04 7.84 -18.69
CA VAL A 287 -10.18 7.15 -17.72
C VAL A 287 -11.01 6.49 -16.61
N LEU A 288 -12.13 7.11 -16.25
CA LEU A 288 -13.06 6.62 -15.25
C LEU A 288 -14.00 5.53 -15.81
N LYS A 289 -14.52 5.71 -17.03
CA LYS A 289 -15.37 4.75 -17.73
C LYS A 289 -14.64 3.43 -18.02
N GLU A 290 -13.35 3.50 -18.35
CA GLU A 290 -12.49 2.34 -18.60
C GLU A 290 -11.90 1.73 -17.30
N ASP A 291 -12.27 2.24 -16.12
CA ASP A 291 -11.81 1.77 -14.80
C ASP A 291 -10.26 1.71 -14.67
N LEU A 292 -9.53 2.60 -15.35
CA LEU A 292 -8.07 2.55 -15.44
C LEU A 292 -7.38 2.71 -14.07
N PHE A 293 -7.91 3.59 -13.22
CA PHE A 293 -7.39 3.89 -11.87
C PHE A 293 -8.28 3.37 -10.73
N THR A 294 -9.13 2.37 -11.01
CA THR A 294 -9.95 1.74 -9.98
C THR A 294 -9.09 0.81 -9.14
N SER A 295 -9.08 0.99 -7.81
CA SER A 295 -8.36 0.16 -6.84
C SER A 295 -9.31 -0.67 -6.00
N ILE A 296 -8.82 -1.79 -5.47
CA ILE A 296 -9.58 -2.64 -4.55
C ILE A 296 -8.98 -2.48 -3.15
N HIS A 297 -9.83 -2.09 -2.21
CA HIS A 297 -9.49 -1.96 -0.80
C HIS A 297 -10.21 -3.05 -0.02
N VAL A 298 -9.51 -3.63 0.96
CA VAL A 298 -10.08 -4.65 1.84
C VAL A 298 -9.96 -4.13 3.27
N GLU A 299 -11.11 -3.80 3.84
CA GLU A 299 -11.22 -3.29 5.20
C GLU A 299 -11.61 -4.42 6.16
N LYS A 300 -11.01 -4.37 7.35
CA LYS A 300 -11.25 -5.35 8.42
C LYS A 300 -12.11 -4.67 9.48
N PHE A 301 -13.29 -5.21 9.71
CA PHE A 301 -14.15 -4.85 10.82
C PHE A 301 -14.13 -5.97 11.85
N GLU A 302 -14.01 -5.65 13.13
CA GLU A 302 -14.03 -6.65 14.18
C GLU A 302 -14.87 -6.22 15.37
N ILE A 303 -15.54 -7.19 15.97
CA ILE A 303 -16.30 -7.01 17.20
C ILE A 303 -16.05 -8.18 18.14
N GLU A 304 -15.96 -7.85 19.42
CA GLU A 304 -15.74 -8.78 20.51
C GLU A 304 -16.96 -8.78 21.43
N ALA A 305 -17.40 -9.99 21.79
CA ALA A 305 -18.39 -10.24 22.83
C ALA A 305 -17.66 -10.59 24.12
N THR A 306 -17.85 -9.76 25.13
CA THR A 306 -17.11 -9.84 26.40
C THR A 306 -18.00 -10.27 27.56
N GLU A 307 -17.40 -10.90 28.54
CA GLU A 307 -18.02 -11.18 29.83
C GLU A 307 -18.01 -9.90 30.68
N THR A 308 -19.20 -9.36 30.96
CA THR A 308 -19.35 -8.17 31.81
C THR A 308 -19.85 -8.56 33.19
N ARG A 309 -19.73 -7.66 34.16
CA ARG A 309 -20.24 -7.89 35.53
C ARG A 309 -21.76 -8.08 35.58
N LEU A 310 -22.49 -7.54 34.61
CA LEU A 310 -23.96 -7.59 34.53
C LEU A 310 -24.46 -8.84 33.78
N GLY A 311 -23.57 -9.52 33.06
CA GLY A 311 -23.90 -10.67 32.21
C GLY A 311 -22.99 -10.73 30.99
N ASN A 312 -23.13 -11.81 30.23
CA ASN A 312 -22.37 -11.99 28.99
C ASN A 312 -22.97 -11.13 27.88
N GLU A 313 -22.12 -10.48 27.09
CA GLU A 313 -22.56 -9.95 25.80
C GLU A 313 -22.82 -11.09 24.83
N GLU A 314 -23.89 -10.99 24.06
CA GLU A 314 -24.31 -12.02 23.13
C GLU A 314 -24.32 -11.49 21.70
N ILE A 315 -23.88 -12.34 20.76
CA ILE A 315 -24.00 -12.09 19.33
C ILE A 315 -25.28 -12.79 18.87
N THR A 316 -26.28 -11.99 18.49
CA THR A 316 -27.62 -12.45 18.15
C THR A 316 -28.25 -11.55 17.09
N ARG A 317 -29.22 -12.11 16.35
CA ARG A 317 -30.06 -11.37 15.41
C ARG A 317 -31.20 -10.61 16.11
N ASP A 318 -31.53 -10.97 17.35
CA ASP A 318 -32.59 -10.33 18.13
C ASP A 318 -32.08 -9.01 18.76
N ILE A 319 -32.14 -7.93 17.98
CA ILE A 319 -31.63 -6.61 18.35
C ILE A 319 -32.82 -5.68 18.64
N PRO A 320 -32.87 -5.02 19.80
CA PRO A 320 -33.99 -4.15 20.16
C PRO A 320 -34.06 -2.92 19.24
N ASN A 321 -35.28 -2.52 18.86
CA ASN A 321 -35.57 -1.30 18.10
C ASN A 321 -34.98 -1.24 16.68
N VAL A 322 -34.62 -2.39 16.08
CA VAL A 322 -34.12 -2.48 14.71
C VAL A 322 -35.20 -3.05 13.79
N SER A 323 -35.33 -2.48 12.58
CA SER A 323 -36.30 -2.94 11.59
C SER A 323 -35.91 -4.29 10.97
N GLU A 324 -36.88 -5.10 10.53
CA GLU A 324 -36.59 -6.37 9.85
C GLU A 324 -35.80 -6.18 8.54
N GLU A 325 -35.95 -5.04 7.86
CA GLU A 325 -35.21 -4.71 6.64
C GLU A 325 -33.70 -4.64 6.90
N SER A 326 -33.30 -4.01 8.02
CA SER A 326 -31.90 -3.91 8.45
C SER A 326 -31.31 -5.28 8.83
N LEU A 327 -32.14 -6.23 9.24
CA LEU A 327 -31.74 -7.59 9.62
C LEU A 327 -31.71 -8.57 8.43
N ARG A 328 -32.13 -8.14 7.24
CA ARG A 328 -32.28 -9.01 6.05
C ARG A 328 -31.01 -9.76 5.67
N ASN A 329 -29.85 -9.12 5.81
CA ASN A 329 -28.58 -9.72 5.43
C ASN A 329 -27.91 -10.53 6.57
N LEU A 330 -28.46 -10.50 7.78
CA LEU A 330 -27.95 -11.26 8.93
C LEU A 330 -28.50 -12.68 8.93
N ASP A 331 -27.63 -13.63 9.26
CA ASP A 331 -28.01 -15.02 9.51
C ASP A 331 -28.74 -15.19 10.86
N GLU A 332 -29.15 -16.42 11.16
CA GLU A 332 -29.84 -16.75 12.43
C GLU A 332 -29.00 -16.43 13.68
N THR A 333 -27.67 -16.35 13.54
CA THR A 333 -26.74 -16.03 14.63
C THR A 333 -26.47 -14.54 14.75
N GLY A 334 -27.03 -13.70 13.88
CA GLY A 334 -26.78 -12.26 13.84
C GLY A 334 -25.51 -11.85 13.12
N ILE A 335 -24.96 -12.70 12.24
CA ILE A 335 -23.75 -12.42 11.46
C ILE A 335 -24.10 -12.21 9.99
N ILE A 336 -23.49 -11.22 9.35
CA ILE A 336 -23.69 -10.91 7.95
C ILE A 336 -23.31 -12.08 7.03
N ARG A 337 -24.13 -12.35 6.02
CA ARG A 337 -23.83 -13.38 5.00
C ARG A 337 -22.68 -12.96 4.08
N MET A 338 -21.85 -13.91 3.67
CA MET A 338 -20.85 -13.68 2.63
C MET A 338 -21.51 -13.30 1.29
N GLY A 339 -20.90 -12.37 0.57
CA GLY A 339 -21.44 -11.83 -0.68
C GLY A 339 -22.59 -10.83 -0.52
N ALA A 340 -22.89 -10.39 0.71
CA ALA A 340 -23.81 -9.27 0.91
C ALA A 340 -23.15 -7.97 0.45
N GLU A 341 -23.89 -7.19 -0.35
CA GLU A 341 -23.59 -5.79 -0.59
C GLU A 341 -24.08 -4.99 0.62
N VAL A 342 -23.17 -4.19 1.18
CA VAL A 342 -23.41 -3.40 2.39
C VAL A 342 -23.05 -1.95 2.15
N ILE A 343 -23.87 -1.06 2.70
CA ILE A 343 -23.66 0.38 2.70
C ILE A 343 -23.43 0.88 4.13
N SER A 344 -23.03 2.14 4.26
CA SER A 344 -22.84 2.76 5.56
C SER A 344 -24.11 2.65 6.43
N GLY A 345 -23.92 2.25 7.69
CA GLY A 345 -25.01 2.08 8.65
C GLY A 345 -25.60 0.66 8.71
N ASP A 346 -25.32 -0.19 7.71
CA ASP A 346 -25.76 -1.59 7.75
C ASP A 346 -25.10 -2.35 8.90
N ILE A 347 -25.85 -3.26 9.53
CA ILE A 347 -25.37 -4.09 10.64
C ILE A 347 -24.59 -5.27 10.06
N LEU A 348 -23.31 -5.38 10.43
CA LEU A 348 -22.45 -6.50 10.07
C LEU A 348 -22.56 -7.65 11.07
N VAL A 349 -22.64 -7.31 12.36
CA VAL A 349 -22.75 -8.28 13.44
C VAL A 349 -23.64 -7.71 14.53
N GLY A 350 -24.77 -8.36 14.77
CA GLY A 350 -25.67 -8.03 15.87
C GLY A 350 -25.04 -8.36 17.21
N LYS A 351 -24.92 -7.37 18.08
CA LYS A 351 -24.42 -7.55 19.45
C LYS A 351 -25.33 -6.86 20.45
N VAL A 352 -25.69 -7.58 21.50
CA VAL A 352 -26.48 -7.06 22.61
C VAL A 352 -25.68 -7.11 23.91
N THR A 353 -25.74 -6.01 24.66
CA THR A 353 -25.08 -5.88 25.97
C THR A 353 -26.14 -5.78 27.06
N PRO A 354 -26.08 -6.59 28.13
CA PRO A 354 -26.99 -6.48 29.27
C PRO A 354 -26.91 -5.09 29.91
N ARG A 355 -28.06 -4.49 30.19
CA ARG A 355 -28.16 -3.15 30.80
C ARG A 355 -28.94 -3.24 32.12
N THR A 356 -28.46 -2.54 33.15
CA THR A 356 -29.24 -2.34 34.37
C THR A 356 -30.42 -1.41 34.10
N GLU A 357 -31.60 -1.71 34.64
CA GLU A 357 -32.73 -0.79 34.60
C GLU A 357 -32.33 0.57 35.18
N SER A 358 -32.40 1.60 34.36
CA SER A 358 -32.22 2.98 34.79
C SER A 358 -33.55 3.56 35.25
N GLU A 359 -33.54 4.37 36.31
CA GLU A 359 -34.71 5.17 36.70
C GLU A 359 -35.12 6.07 35.53
N LEU A 360 -36.32 5.83 35.00
CA LEU A 360 -36.89 6.60 33.90
C LEU A 360 -37.49 7.89 34.43
N SER A 361 -37.40 8.95 33.63
CA SER A 361 -38.12 10.20 33.90
C SER A 361 -39.64 9.98 33.95
N PRO A 362 -40.41 10.80 34.68
CA PRO A 362 -41.88 10.73 34.69
C PRO A 362 -42.50 10.71 33.28
N GLU A 363 -41.92 11.46 32.35
CA GLU A 363 -42.33 11.56 30.95
C GLU A 363 -42.09 10.24 30.20
N GLU A 364 -40.90 9.64 30.32
CA GLU A 364 -40.60 8.33 29.71
C GLU A 364 -41.45 7.21 30.32
N ARG A 365 -41.72 7.27 31.63
CA ARG A 365 -42.63 6.33 32.30
C ARG A 365 -44.04 6.44 31.75
N LEU A 366 -44.53 7.66 31.53
CA LEU A 366 -45.85 7.89 30.94
C LEU A 366 -45.90 7.37 29.49
N LEU A 367 -44.89 7.67 28.67
CA LEU A 367 -44.81 7.17 27.30
C LEU A 367 -44.85 5.64 27.25
N ARG A 368 -44.06 4.95 28.09
CA ARG A 368 -44.12 3.49 28.18
C ARG A 368 -45.48 2.97 28.63
N ALA A 369 -46.13 3.65 29.58
CA ALA A 369 -47.47 3.28 30.02
C ALA A 369 -48.52 3.43 28.91
N ILE A 370 -48.37 4.43 28.03
CA ILE A 370 -49.27 4.67 26.90
C ILE A 370 -49.04 3.65 25.77
N PHE A 371 -47.79 3.44 25.37
CA PHE A 371 -47.45 2.58 24.22
C PHE A 371 -47.28 1.10 24.57
N GLY A 372 -47.24 0.75 25.86
CA GLY A 372 -47.08 -0.63 26.33
C GLY A 372 -45.72 -1.23 25.99
N GLU A 373 -44.73 -0.41 25.62
CA GLU A 373 -43.37 -0.85 25.31
C GLU A 373 -42.68 -1.36 26.59
N LYS A 374 -42.30 -2.63 26.58
CA LYS A 374 -41.47 -3.20 27.65
C LYS A 374 -40.07 -2.61 27.58
N ALA A 375 -39.44 -2.40 28.74
CA ALA A 375 -38.02 -2.09 28.79
C ALA A 375 -37.24 -3.22 28.10
N GLY A 376 -36.43 -2.90 27.09
CA GLY A 376 -35.40 -3.84 26.68
C GLY A 376 -34.34 -3.92 27.78
N ASP A 377 -34.14 -5.10 28.36
CA ASP A 377 -33.07 -5.37 29.35
C ASP A 377 -31.67 -5.36 28.70
N VAL A 378 -31.63 -5.17 27.39
CA VAL A 378 -30.43 -5.21 26.56
C VAL A 378 -30.28 -3.93 25.75
N ARG A 379 -29.03 -3.53 25.53
CA ARG A 379 -28.64 -2.40 24.68
C ARG A 379 -28.01 -2.92 23.39
N ASP A 380 -28.37 -2.31 22.27
CA ASP A 380 -27.68 -2.52 21.00
C ASP A 380 -26.26 -1.94 21.04
N THR A 381 -25.27 -2.82 20.82
CA THR A 381 -23.85 -2.52 20.68
C THR A 381 -23.26 -3.19 19.44
N SER A 382 -24.11 -3.38 18.42
CA SER A 382 -23.80 -4.06 17.17
C SER A 382 -22.70 -3.37 16.37
N LEU A 383 -22.01 -4.15 15.56
CA LEU A 383 -21.02 -3.67 14.61
C LEU A 383 -21.73 -3.18 13.35
N THR A 384 -21.57 -1.91 13.02
CA THR A 384 -22.11 -1.31 11.79
C THR A 384 -21.00 -0.90 10.82
N VAL A 385 -21.34 -0.83 9.54
CA VAL A 385 -20.44 -0.34 8.50
C VAL A 385 -20.14 1.15 8.74
N SER A 386 -18.86 1.50 8.74
CA SER A 386 -18.41 2.87 8.97
C SER A 386 -18.95 3.86 7.92
N PRO A 387 -19.18 5.13 8.30
CA PRO A 387 -19.52 6.20 7.37
C PRO A 387 -18.60 6.27 6.14
N GLY A 388 -19.20 6.27 4.95
CA GLY A 388 -18.48 6.37 3.67
C GLY A 388 -17.88 5.06 3.14
N VAL A 389 -18.07 3.94 3.84
CA VAL A 389 -17.67 2.62 3.35
C VAL A 389 -18.87 1.94 2.69
N GLU A 390 -18.70 1.53 1.44
CA GLU A 390 -19.63 0.68 0.71
C GLU A 390 -18.85 -0.47 0.06
N GLY A 391 -19.44 -1.66 -0.06
CA GLY A 391 -18.72 -2.78 -0.65
C GLY A 391 -19.41 -4.12 -0.47
N VAL A 392 -18.65 -5.17 -0.74
CA VAL A 392 -19.13 -6.55 -0.65
C VAL A 392 -18.39 -7.27 0.47
N VAL A 393 -19.13 -8.00 1.30
CA VAL A 393 -18.54 -8.90 2.30
C VAL A 393 -17.84 -10.06 1.59
N ILE A 394 -16.52 -10.14 1.69
CA ILE A 394 -15.73 -11.19 1.03
C ILE A 394 -15.48 -12.39 1.93
N ASP A 395 -15.32 -12.17 3.23
CA ASP A 395 -14.94 -13.22 4.17
C ASP A 395 -15.39 -12.86 5.60
N VAL A 396 -15.72 -13.88 6.39
CA VAL A 396 -16.14 -13.74 7.78
C VAL A 396 -15.48 -14.83 8.61
N HIS A 397 -14.66 -14.43 9.57
CA HIS A 397 -14.05 -15.33 10.53
C HIS A 397 -14.70 -15.19 11.90
N VAL A 398 -15.16 -16.31 12.43
CA VAL A 398 -15.72 -16.41 13.77
C VAL A 398 -14.73 -17.18 14.64
N PHE A 399 -14.17 -16.48 15.63
CA PHE A 399 -13.33 -17.07 16.66
C PHE A 399 -14.15 -17.24 17.92
N GLN A 400 -14.14 -18.42 18.51
CA GLN A 400 -14.90 -18.68 19.72
C GLN A 400 -14.03 -19.37 20.76
N ARG A 401 -14.01 -18.79 21.96
CA ARG A 401 -13.37 -19.41 23.10
C ARG A 401 -14.21 -20.62 23.50
N LYS A 402 -13.58 -21.80 23.55
CA LYS A 402 -14.25 -22.97 24.11
C LYS A 402 -14.37 -22.83 25.62
N GLU A 403 -15.59 -22.85 26.13
CA GLU A 403 -15.83 -23.00 27.56
C GLU A 403 -15.33 -24.37 28.04
N ARG A 404 -14.73 -24.40 29.24
CA ARG A 404 -14.44 -25.64 29.95
C ARG A 404 -15.75 -26.18 30.58
N GLY A 405 -16.67 -26.65 29.75
CA GLY A 405 -18.02 -27.10 30.15
C GLY A 405 -18.55 -28.33 29.40
N ARG A 406 -19.73 -28.84 29.79
CA ARG A 406 -20.39 -30.01 29.18
C ARG A 406 -20.90 -29.65 27.78
N LYS A 407 -20.23 -30.15 26.73
CA LYS A 407 -20.63 -29.91 25.33
C LYS A 407 -22.09 -30.31 25.05
N SER A 408 -22.85 -29.44 24.36
CA SER A 408 -24.13 -29.79 23.74
C SER A 408 -23.95 -30.98 22.78
N LYS A 409 -25.02 -31.76 22.56
CA LYS A 409 -25.01 -32.86 21.57
C LYS A 409 -24.71 -32.33 20.17
N GLU A 410 -25.22 -31.15 19.83
CA GLU A 410 -25.06 -30.53 18.50
C GLU A 410 -23.62 -30.09 18.20
N ASP A 411 -22.94 -29.47 19.17
CA ASP A 411 -21.55 -29.04 19.03
C ASP A 411 -20.60 -30.22 18.84
N LYS A 412 -20.85 -31.31 19.57
CA LYS A 412 -20.11 -32.57 19.38
C LYS A 412 -20.30 -33.14 17.98
N THR A 413 -21.51 -33.10 17.44
CA THR A 413 -21.78 -33.58 16.06
C THR A 413 -21.11 -32.70 15.01
N LYS A 414 -21.12 -31.37 15.15
CA LYS A 414 -20.42 -30.45 14.23
C LYS A 414 -18.90 -30.63 14.27
N GLU A 415 -18.33 -30.77 15.47
CA GLU A 415 -16.90 -31.05 15.67
C GLU A 415 -16.50 -32.38 15.03
N LEU A 416 -17.28 -33.44 15.26
CA LEU A 416 -17.04 -34.75 14.66
C LEU A 416 -17.17 -34.73 13.13
N ALA A 417 -18.12 -33.97 12.58
CA ALA A 417 -18.28 -33.80 11.14
C ALA A 417 -17.06 -33.12 10.52
N LYS A 418 -16.58 -32.01 11.12
CA LYS A 418 -15.42 -31.26 10.63
C LYS A 418 -14.12 -32.07 10.73
N ILE A 419 -13.94 -32.82 11.82
CA ILE A 419 -12.83 -33.77 11.95
C ILE A 419 -12.93 -34.89 10.91
N ARG A 420 -14.13 -35.37 10.59
CA ARG A 420 -14.33 -36.42 9.58
C ARG A 420 -14.01 -35.92 8.17
N GLU A 421 -14.38 -34.69 7.86
CA GLU A 421 -14.08 -34.03 6.59
C GLU A 421 -12.57 -33.81 6.42
N LEU A 422 -11.88 -33.26 7.44
CA LEU A 422 -10.42 -33.16 7.46
C LEU A 422 -9.74 -34.53 7.30
N LYS A 423 -10.24 -35.55 8.01
CA LYS A 423 -9.73 -36.91 7.87
C LYS A 423 -9.92 -37.46 6.46
N ALA A 424 -11.05 -37.19 5.81
CA ALA A 424 -11.32 -37.63 4.45
C ALA A 424 -10.38 -36.95 3.45
N TYR A 425 -10.16 -35.64 3.58
CA TYR A 425 -9.24 -34.85 2.75
C TYR A 425 -7.81 -35.39 2.83
N TYR A 426 -7.24 -35.44 4.05
CA TYR A 426 -5.86 -35.93 4.23
C TYR A 426 -5.72 -37.42 3.87
N LYS A 427 -6.79 -38.23 3.99
CA LYS A 427 -6.77 -39.61 3.53
C LYS A 427 -6.66 -39.71 2.01
N GLN A 428 -7.38 -38.87 1.26
CA GLN A 428 -7.25 -38.81 -0.20
C GLN A 428 -5.84 -38.38 -0.62
N GLU A 429 -5.27 -37.37 0.03
CA GLU A 429 -3.88 -36.94 -0.20
C GLU A 429 -2.87 -38.07 0.09
N LEU A 430 -3.01 -38.76 1.23
CA LEU A 430 -2.14 -39.89 1.57
C LEU A 430 -2.28 -41.05 0.56
N GLU A 431 -3.49 -41.38 0.14
CA GLU A 431 -3.74 -42.40 -0.89
C GLU A 431 -3.11 -41.99 -2.24
N PHE A 432 -3.16 -40.71 -2.59
CA PHE A 432 -2.53 -40.16 -3.79
C PHE A 432 -1.01 -40.30 -3.73
N VAL A 433 -0.37 -39.82 -2.66
CA VAL A 433 1.09 -39.90 -2.45
C VAL A 433 1.55 -41.36 -2.43
N GLN A 434 0.80 -42.26 -1.80
CA GLN A 434 1.12 -43.68 -1.76
C GLN A 434 1.00 -44.35 -3.15
N SER A 435 -0.03 -44.00 -3.91
CA SER A 435 -0.17 -44.48 -5.30
C SER A 435 1.00 -44.02 -6.18
N GLU A 436 1.50 -42.81 -5.93
CA GLU A 436 2.65 -42.25 -6.63
C GLU A 436 3.97 -42.92 -6.24
N LYS A 437 4.16 -43.19 -4.94
CA LYS A 437 5.29 -43.96 -4.40
C LYS A 437 5.40 -45.31 -5.12
N ILE A 438 4.28 -46.04 -5.22
CA ILE A 438 4.22 -47.35 -5.90
C ILE A 438 4.53 -47.21 -7.39
N ALA A 439 4.02 -46.18 -8.07
CA ALA A 439 4.26 -45.97 -9.50
C ALA A 439 5.74 -45.66 -9.81
N ARG A 440 6.40 -44.82 -9.01
CA ARG A 440 7.83 -44.52 -9.18
C ARG A 440 8.72 -45.70 -8.80
N LEU A 441 8.41 -46.40 -7.70
CA LEU A 441 9.15 -47.62 -7.33
C LEU A 441 9.03 -48.71 -8.40
N SER A 442 7.88 -48.81 -9.08
CA SER A 442 7.67 -49.75 -10.20
C SER A 442 8.57 -49.43 -11.39
N GLN A 443 8.76 -48.16 -11.72
CA GLN A 443 9.67 -47.74 -12.78
C GLN A 443 11.14 -48.00 -12.44
N VAL A 444 11.57 -47.71 -11.21
CA VAL A 444 12.97 -47.86 -10.79
C VAL A 444 13.36 -49.33 -10.65
N LEU A 445 12.46 -50.19 -10.15
CA LEU A 445 12.76 -51.61 -9.91
C LEU A 445 12.39 -52.50 -11.10
N GLY A 446 11.67 -51.99 -12.11
CA GLY A 446 11.21 -52.77 -13.26
C GLY A 446 10.21 -53.88 -12.89
N VAL A 447 9.52 -53.75 -11.75
CA VAL A 447 8.59 -54.75 -11.21
C VAL A 447 7.15 -54.25 -11.31
N ASP A 448 6.23 -55.16 -11.63
CA ASP A 448 4.79 -54.88 -11.63
C ASP A 448 4.30 -54.29 -10.30
N LYS A 449 3.40 -53.29 -10.39
CA LYS A 449 2.82 -52.52 -9.27
C LYS A 449 2.32 -53.38 -8.10
N ARG A 450 1.89 -54.62 -8.36
CA ARG A 450 1.34 -55.55 -7.35
C ARG A 450 2.39 -56.27 -6.49
N LYS A 451 3.66 -56.31 -6.90
CA LYS A 451 4.74 -57.02 -6.16
C LYS A 451 5.55 -56.10 -5.23
N ILE A 452 5.34 -54.80 -5.32
CA ILE A 452 6.13 -53.77 -4.61
C ILE A 452 5.71 -53.65 -3.14
N GLU A 453 4.45 -53.92 -2.80
CA GLU A 453 3.94 -53.85 -1.42
C GLU A 453 4.59 -54.85 -0.45
N LYS A 454 5.33 -55.85 -0.96
CA LYS A 454 5.93 -56.94 -0.18
C LYS A 454 7.45 -57.10 -0.38
N MET A 455 8.12 -56.15 -1.04
CA MET A 455 9.56 -56.21 -1.29
C MET A 455 10.35 -55.38 -0.27
N ASP A 456 11.40 -55.97 0.29
CA ASP A 456 12.41 -55.23 1.07
C ASP A 456 13.42 -54.57 0.13
N PHE A 457 13.53 -53.24 0.20
CA PHE A 457 14.35 -52.41 -0.70
C PHE A 457 15.84 -52.37 -0.34
N ASN A 458 16.35 -53.33 0.45
CA ASN A 458 17.73 -53.31 0.96
C ASN A 458 18.82 -53.44 -0.13
N ASN A 459 18.49 -53.94 -1.32
CA ASN A 459 19.45 -54.21 -2.38
C ASN A 459 19.66 -53.06 -3.37
N ASN A 460 18.92 -51.94 -3.26
CA ASN A 460 19.04 -50.82 -4.21
C ASN A 460 18.98 -49.46 -3.48
N GLU A 461 20.11 -48.74 -3.44
CA GLU A 461 20.24 -47.45 -2.75
C GLU A 461 19.28 -46.38 -3.30
N GLU A 462 19.05 -46.34 -4.61
CA GLU A 462 18.13 -45.35 -5.23
C GLU A 462 16.68 -45.58 -4.80
N ALA A 463 16.23 -46.84 -4.75
CA ALA A 463 14.88 -47.17 -4.30
C ALA A 463 14.68 -46.86 -2.81
N LYS A 464 15.74 -47.00 -2.00
CA LYS A 464 15.73 -46.67 -0.57
C LYS A 464 15.62 -45.16 -0.32
N ILE A 465 16.42 -44.36 -1.03
CA ILE A 465 16.37 -42.89 -0.93
C ILE A 465 14.98 -42.39 -1.36
N LEU A 466 14.47 -42.90 -2.49
CA LEU A 466 13.15 -42.53 -2.99
C LEU A 466 12.02 -42.92 -2.02
N ALA A 467 12.06 -44.15 -1.48
CA ALA A 467 11.08 -44.60 -0.50
C ALA A 467 11.10 -43.72 0.75
N SER A 468 12.30 -43.36 1.24
CA SER A 468 12.46 -42.51 2.42
C SER A 468 11.91 -41.09 2.22
N SER A 469 12.09 -40.48 1.04
CA SER A 469 11.55 -39.13 0.79
C SER A 469 10.02 -39.12 0.77
N PHE A 470 9.40 -40.15 0.19
CA PHE A 470 7.94 -40.28 0.18
C PHE A 470 7.39 -40.60 1.57
N ASP A 471 8.10 -41.41 2.37
CA ASP A 471 7.72 -41.67 3.76
C ASP A 471 7.81 -40.40 4.62
N GLU A 472 8.81 -39.55 4.39
CA GLU A 472 8.94 -38.24 5.05
C GLU A 472 7.80 -37.29 4.65
N GLN A 473 7.43 -37.23 3.36
CA GLN A 473 6.27 -36.47 2.90
C GLN A 473 4.96 -36.96 3.53
N MET A 474 4.75 -38.28 3.61
CA MET A 474 3.57 -38.86 4.26
C MET A 474 3.55 -38.56 5.76
N GLN A 475 4.70 -38.61 6.46
CA GLN A 475 4.78 -38.21 7.86
C GLN A 475 4.46 -36.74 8.07
N LYS A 476 4.91 -35.86 7.17
CA LYS A 476 4.59 -34.43 7.22
C LYS A 476 3.09 -34.19 7.08
N LEU A 477 2.43 -34.85 6.13
CA LEU A 477 0.97 -34.78 5.96
C LEU A 477 0.20 -35.30 7.18
N LEU A 478 0.68 -36.37 7.82
CA LEU A 478 0.10 -36.89 9.06
C LEU A 478 0.27 -35.90 10.22
N ALA A 479 1.43 -35.27 10.34
CA ALA A 479 1.68 -34.26 11.37
C ALA A 479 0.81 -33.01 11.16
N GLU A 480 0.65 -32.54 9.91
CA GLU A 480 -0.25 -31.44 9.55
C GLU A 480 -1.72 -31.79 9.86
N GLN A 481 -2.15 -33.02 9.52
CA GLN A 481 -3.47 -33.53 9.88
C GLN A 481 -3.69 -33.49 11.40
N GLU A 482 -2.73 -33.97 12.18
CA GLU A 482 -2.85 -34.02 13.64
C GLU A 482 -2.91 -32.61 14.24
N GLN A 483 -2.09 -31.68 13.75
CA GLN A 483 -2.13 -30.27 14.16
C GLN A 483 -3.48 -29.61 13.82
N GLU A 484 -4.03 -29.82 12.63
CA GLU A 484 -5.34 -29.28 12.24
C GLU A 484 -6.47 -29.85 13.12
N ILE A 485 -6.43 -31.16 13.40
CA ILE A 485 -7.38 -31.80 14.33
C ILE A 485 -7.21 -31.23 15.74
N GLU A 486 -5.98 -31.00 16.20
CA GLU A 486 -5.70 -30.43 17.51
C GLU A 486 -6.18 -28.98 17.64
N LYS A 487 -5.99 -28.15 16.60
CA LYS A 487 -6.57 -26.79 16.54
C LYS A 487 -8.09 -26.83 16.68
N VAL A 488 -8.75 -27.71 15.91
CA VAL A 488 -10.20 -27.90 16.00
C VAL A 488 -10.62 -28.34 17.41
N ARG A 489 -9.82 -29.18 18.09
CA ARG A 489 -10.10 -29.65 19.46
C ARG A 489 -9.88 -28.57 20.52
N ARG A 490 -8.75 -27.87 20.49
CA ARG A 490 -8.33 -26.85 21.47
C ARG A 490 -9.20 -25.60 21.38
N GLY A 491 -9.72 -25.28 20.19
CA GLY A 491 -10.44 -24.03 19.94
C GLY A 491 -9.48 -22.84 19.85
N ASP A 492 -10.03 -21.66 19.60
CA ASP A 492 -9.22 -20.45 19.41
C ASP A 492 -8.78 -19.86 20.74
N GLU A 493 -7.52 -19.43 20.81
CA GLU A 493 -7.00 -18.70 21.96
C GLU A 493 -7.44 -17.23 21.87
N LEU A 494 -8.44 -16.87 22.68
CA LEU A 494 -8.90 -15.49 22.85
C LEU A 494 -8.39 -14.90 24.17
N PRO A 495 -8.15 -13.57 24.23
CA PRO A 495 -7.79 -12.90 25.47
C PRO A 495 -8.80 -13.16 26.61
N THR A 496 -8.36 -13.01 27.85
CA THR A 496 -9.20 -13.19 29.04
C THR A 496 -10.41 -12.27 29.02
N GLY A 497 -11.60 -12.81 29.22
CA GLY A 497 -12.86 -12.07 29.22
C GLY A 497 -13.56 -11.96 27.85
N ILE A 498 -12.91 -12.36 26.75
CA ILE A 498 -13.55 -12.41 25.42
C ILE A 498 -14.09 -13.83 25.20
N LEU A 499 -15.40 -13.90 24.92
CA LEU A 499 -16.12 -15.15 24.67
C LEU A 499 -16.09 -15.50 23.18
N LYS A 500 -16.39 -14.52 22.33
CA LYS A 500 -16.48 -14.68 20.88
C LYS A 500 -15.95 -13.42 20.20
N ARG A 501 -15.21 -13.59 19.11
CA ARG A 501 -14.74 -12.50 18.25
C ARG A 501 -15.16 -12.78 16.82
N VAL A 502 -15.81 -11.83 16.18
CA VAL A 502 -16.19 -11.93 14.77
C VAL A 502 -15.42 -10.88 13.99
N VAL A 503 -14.77 -11.31 12.92
CA VAL A 503 -14.02 -10.47 12.00
C VAL A 503 -14.68 -10.56 10.63
N VAL A 504 -15.11 -9.42 10.11
CA VAL A 504 -15.75 -9.28 8.80
C VAL A 504 -14.80 -8.52 7.88
N TYR A 505 -14.56 -9.06 6.69
CA TYR A 505 -13.77 -8.41 5.66
C TYR A 505 -14.70 -7.87 4.57
N ILE A 506 -14.59 -6.57 4.30
CA ILE A 506 -15.36 -5.89 3.26
C ILE A 506 -14.40 -5.47 2.16
N ALA A 507 -14.69 -5.86 0.92
CA ALA A 507 -13.99 -5.37 -0.25
C ALA A 507 -14.74 -4.19 -0.87
N THR A 508 -14.07 -3.05 -0.94
CA THR A 508 -14.57 -1.83 -1.56
C THR A 508 -13.81 -1.57 -2.85
N LYS A 509 -14.56 -1.32 -3.93
CA LYS A 509 -13.98 -0.82 -5.18
C LYS A 509 -13.95 0.69 -5.11
N ARG A 510 -12.76 1.28 -5.17
CA ARG A 510 -12.59 2.74 -5.13
C ARG A 510 -12.17 3.25 -6.49
N LYS A 511 -13.11 3.93 -7.16
CA LYS A 511 -12.86 4.60 -8.44
C LYS A 511 -12.01 5.85 -8.20
N LEU A 512 -11.57 6.48 -9.29
CA LEU A 512 -10.90 7.77 -9.21
C LEU A 512 -11.96 8.86 -8.97
N SER A 513 -11.72 9.76 -8.03
CA SER A 513 -12.63 10.87 -7.74
C SER A 513 -11.89 12.20 -7.66
N GLU A 514 -12.64 13.30 -7.73
CA GLU A 514 -12.09 14.64 -7.51
C GLU A 514 -11.58 14.74 -6.07
N GLY A 515 -10.36 15.26 -5.90
CA GLY A 515 -9.64 15.28 -4.63
C GLY A 515 -8.66 14.12 -4.44
N ASP A 516 -8.73 13.06 -5.25
CA ASP A 516 -7.72 12.01 -5.23
C ASP A 516 -6.36 12.53 -5.70
N LYS A 517 -5.29 11.93 -5.16
CA LYS A 517 -3.92 12.32 -5.47
C LYS A 517 -3.27 11.38 -6.47
N LEU A 518 -2.77 11.95 -7.57
CA LEU A 518 -1.99 11.27 -8.57
C LEU A 518 -0.55 11.78 -8.58
N SER A 519 0.36 10.98 -9.15
CA SER A 519 1.75 11.39 -9.33
C SER A 519 2.39 10.65 -10.49
N GLY A 520 3.23 11.33 -11.25
CA GLY A 520 4.24 10.67 -12.08
C GLY A 520 5.45 10.22 -11.24
N ARG A 521 6.45 9.64 -11.93
CA ARG A 521 7.71 9.17 -11.30
C ARG A 521 8.71 10.30 -11.01
N HIS A 522 8.52 11.46 -11.62
CA HIS A 522 9.42 12.63 -11.59
C HIS A 522 9.10 13.64 -10.47
N GLY A 523 8.40 13.22 -9.41
CA GLY A 523 8.00 14.09 -8.30
C GLY A 523 6.93 15.14 -8.65
N ASN A 524 6.25 14.96 -9.79
CA ASN A 524 5.10 15.74 -10.25
C ASN A 524 3.81 15.18 -9.62
N LYS A 525 3.57 15.53 -8.35
CA LYS A 525 2.30 15.25 -7.66
C LYS A 525 1.22 16.22 -8.09
N GLY A 526 -0.01 15.75 -8.11
CA GLY A 526 -1.16 16.63 -8.26
C GLY A 526 -2.44 16.03 -7.71
N VAL A 527 -3.42 16.90 -7.50
CA VAL A 527 -4.77 16.53 -7.04
C VAL A 527 -5.70 16.61 -8.24
N VAL A 528 -6.53 15.59 -8.44
CA VAL A 528 -7.57 15.64 -9.48
C VAL A 528 -8.56 16.73 -9.11
N ALA A 529 -8.55 17.84 -9.85
CA ALA A 529 -9.43 18.96 -9.57
C ALA A 529 -10.77 18.84 -10.28
N ARG A 530 -10.78 18.24 -11.48
CA ARG A 530 -11.99 18.03 -12.26
C ARG A 530 -11.87 16.82 -13.17
N ILE A 531 -12.97 16.09 -13.30
CA ILE A 531 -13.13 15.03 -14.30
C ILE A 531 -14.03 15.58 -15.42
N GLN A 532 -13.48 15.72 -16.62
CA GLN A 532 -14.15 16.36 -17.76
C GLN A 532 -14.61 15.32 -18.79
N PRO A 533 -15.80 15.46 -19.39
CA PRO A 533 -16.24 14.61 -20.49
C PRO A 533 -15.21 14.57 -21.63
N ALA A 534 -15.01 13.39 -22.23
CA ALA A 534 -14.04 13.19 -23.30
C ALA A 534 -14.25 14.11 -24.51
N GLU A 535 -15.49 14.48 -24.82
CA GLU A 535 -15.86 15.41 -25.88
C GLU A 535 -15.38 16.86 -25.63
N ASP A 536 -15.26 17.25 -24.37
CA ASP A 536 -14.82 18.59 -23.96
C ASP A 536 -13.29 18.66 -23.78
N MET A 537 -12.60 17.52 -23.82
CA MET A 537 -11.15 17.47 -23.70
C MET A 537 -10.50 17.97 -24.99
N PRO A 538 -9.28 18.56 -24.91
CA PRO A 538 -8.48 18.76 -26.11
C PRO A 538 -8.27 17.43 -26.83
N TYR A 539 -8.26 17.45 -28.16
CA TYR A 539 -8.09 16.25 -28.97
C TYR A 539 -7.03 16.44 -30.06
N LEU A 540 -6.42 15.33 -30.45
CA LEU A 540 -5.43 15.23 -31.51
C LEU A 540 -6.09 15.37 -32.89
N PRO A 541 -5.33 15.69 -33.97
CA PRO A 541 -5.89 15.82 -35.32
C PRO A 541 -6.58 14.56 -35.87
N ASP A 542 -6.33 13.40 -35.29
CA ASP A 542 -6.98 12.12 -35.61
C ASP A 542 -8.33 11.92 -34.88
N GLY A 543 -8.72 12.85 -34.01
CA GLY A 543 -9.93 12.79 -33.18
C GLY A 543 -9.71 12.15 -31.81
N THR A 544 -8.50 11.69 -31.47
CA THR A 544 -8.23 11.05 -30.18
C THR A 544 -8.22 12.09 -29.05
N PRO A 545 -9.08 12.00 -28.02
CA PRO A 545 -9.07 12.92 -26.89
C PRO A 545 -7.88 12.66 -25.98
N ILE A 546 -7.37 13.73 -25.36
CA ILE A 546 -6.32 13.67 -24.33
C ILE A 546 -6.89 13.09 -23.02
N ASP A 547 -6.15 12.21 -22.36
CA ASP A 547 -6.58 11.58 -21.11
C ASP A 547 -6.33 12.47 -19.88
N VAL A 548 -5.19 13.19 -19.88
CA VAL A 548 -4.77 14.04 -18.77
C VAL A 548 -4.15 15.34 -19.26
N VAL A 549 -4.49 16.46 -18.63
CA VAL A 549 -3.88 17.76 -18.93
C VAL A 549 -3.10 18.25 -17.73
N LEU A 550 -1.79 18.45 -17.92
CA LEU A 550 -0.85 18.91 -16.91
C LEU A 550 -0.43 20.35 -17.16
N ASN A 551 -0.13 21.07 -16.08
CA ASN A 551 0.29 22.46 -16.16
C ASN A 551 1.77 22.56 -16.60
N PRO A 552 2.09 23.23 -17.73
CA PRO A 552 3.46 23.38 -18.18
C PRO A 552 4.31 24.24 -17.24
N LEU A 553 3.71 25.16 -16.47
CA LEU A 553 4.43 26.06 -15.56
C LEU A 553 5.08 25.33 -14.38
N GLY A 554 4.59 24.14 -14.04
CA GLY A 554 5.14 23.31 -12.97
C GLY A 554 6.49 22.68 -13.32
N VAL A 555 6.87 22.60 -14.60
CA VAL A 555 8.10 21.93 -15.02
C VAL A 555 9.35 22.81 -14.83
N PRO A 556 9.41 24.08 -15.33
CA PRO A 556 10.60 24.91 -15.20
C PRO A 556 10.93 25.26 -13.75
N SER A 557 9.90 25.55 -12.93
CA SER A 557 10.07 25.94 -11.53
C SER A 557 10.60 24.81 -10.65
N ARG A 558 10.37 23.56 -11.06
CA ARG A 558 10.75 22.35 -10.31
C ARG A 558 11.94 21.61 -10.91
N MET A 559 12.37 22.00 -12.11
CA MET A 559 13.52 21.43 -12.80
C MET A 559 13.45 19.91 -12.92
N ASN A 560 12.26 19.36 -13.20
CA ASN A 560 12.04 17.94 -13.48
C ASN A 560 11.71 17.72 -14.96
N VAL A 561 12.72 17.96 -15.80
CA VAL A 561 12.60 17.90 -17.26
C VAL A 561 12.45 16.45 -17.74
N GLY A 562 12.86 15.46 -16.92
CA GLY A 562 12.72 14.04 -17.22
C GLY A 562 11.30 13.63 -17.62
N GLN A 563 10.27 14.25 -17.03
CA GLN A 563 8.87 13.95 -17.39
C GLN A 563 8.51 14.32 -18.84
N ILE A 564 9.14 15.35 -19.41
CA ILE A 564 8.92 15.76 -20.81
C ILE A 564 9.60 14.74 -21.73
N LEU A 565 10.82 14.31 -21.38
CA LEU A 565 11.54 13.28 -22.12
C LEU A 565 10.80 11.94 -22.09
N GLU A 566 10.26 11.55 -20.92
CA GLU A 566 9.37 10.40 -20.77
C GLU A 566 8.16 10.51 -21.70
N THR A 567 7.51 11.67 -21.72
CA THR A 567 6.34 11.94 -22.56
C THR A 567 6.64 11.77 -24.05
N HIS A 568 7.74 12.34 -24.53
CA HIS A 568 8.17 12.24 -25.93
C HIS A 568 8.54 10.79 -26.32
N LEU A 569 9.38 10.14 -25.51
CA LEU A 569 9.81 8.78 -25.76
C LEU A 569 8.63 7.80 -25.69
N GLY A 570 7.73 7.99 -24.73
CA GLY A 570 6.50 7.21 -24.59
C GLY A 570 5.59 7.34 -25.81
N TRP A 571 5.50 8.53 -26.40
CA TRP A 571 4.71 8.73 -27.62
C TRP A 571 5.27 7.99 -28.83
N ALA A 572 6.58 8.07 -29.04
CA ALA A 572 7.26 7.32 -30.10
C ALA A 572 7.09 5.81 -29.89
N ALA A 573 7.34 5.32 -28.67
CA ALA A 573 7.27 3.91 -28.32
C ALA A 573 5.86 3.35 -28.50
N LYS A 574 4.82 4.04 -28.01
CA LYS A 574 3.43 3.62 -28.16
C LYS A 574 3.01 3.53 -29.63
N SER A 575 3.39 4.50 -30.44
CA SER A 575 3.04 4.56 -31.87
C SER A 575 3.72 3.46 -32.69
N LEU A 576 4.92 3.04 -32.28
CA LEU A 576 5.65 1.93 -32.88
C LEU A 576 5.26 0.56 -32.30
N GLY A 577 4.46 0.51 -31.23
CA GLY A 577 4.12 -0.72 -30.52
C GLY A 577 5.30 -1.34 -29.76
N LEU A 578 6.25 -0.51 -29.31
CA LEU A 578 7.46 -0.92 -28.61
C LEU A 578 7.38 -0.60 -27.12
N TYR A 579 8.06 -1.42 -26.32
CA TYR A 579 8.43 -1.09 -24.95
C TYR A 579 9.91 -0.69 -24.95
N VAL A 580 10.24 0.40 -24.27
CA VAL A 580 11.57 0.98 -24.29
C VAL A 580 12.10 1.12 -22.88
N SER A 581 13.41 0.99 -22.73
CA SER A 581 14.08 1.19 -21.45
C SER A 581 15.09 2.32 -21.54
N SER A 582 15.07 3.22 -20.56
CA SER A 582 16.06 4.26 -20.37
C SER A 582 16.68 4.10 -18.98
N PRO A 583 17.75 3.31 -18.84
CA PRO A 583 18.49 3.14 -17.58
C PRO A 583 18.94 4.47 -16.96
N VAL A 584 19.03 4.49 -15.64
CA VAL A 584 19.48 5.67 -14.88
C VAL A 584 20.94 6.02 -15.18
N PHE A 585 21.21 7.28 -15.55
CA PHE A 585 22.52 7.80 -15.97
C PHE A 585 23.13 7.14 -17.22
N ASP A 586 22.39 6.29 -17.91
CA ASP A 586 22.74 5.61 -19.16
C ASP A 586 21.48 5.51 -20.04
N GLY A 587 20.77 6.63 -20.12
CA GLY A 587 19.47 6.75 -20.73
C GLY A 587 19.51 7.14 -22.21
N ALA A 588 18.34 7.12 -22.84
CA ALA A 588 18.20 7.55 -24.23
C ALA A 588 18.57 9.03 -24.38
N THR A 589 19.37 9.35 -25.38
CA THR A 589 19.73 10.74 -25.69
C THR A 589 18.60 11.47 -26.42
N GLU A 590 18.59 12.80 -26.38
CA GLU A 590 17.58 13.61 -27.08
C GLU A 590 17.56 13.32 -28.59
N GLN A 591 18.73 13.05 -29.19
CA GLN A 591 18.84 12.73 -30.62
C GLN A 591 18.15 11.40 -30.95
N GLU A 592 18.37 10.36 -30.13
CA GLU A 592 17.70 9.06 -30.30
C GLU A 592 16.18 9.18 -30.14
N ILE A 593 15.70 10.00 -29.20
CA ILE A 593 14.27 10.27 -29.03
C ILE A 593 13.70 10.93 -30.29
N LYS A 594 14.38 11.94 -30.84
CA LYS A 594 13.98 12.61 -32.10
C LYS A 594 13.95 11.64 -33.28
N GLU A 595 14.95 10.77 -33.40
CA GLU A 595 14.98 9.74 -34.43
C GLU A 595 13.83 8.73 -34.29
N LEU A 596 13.49 8.33 -33.06
CA LEU A 596 12.36 7.44 -32.79
C LEU A 596 11.02 8.12 -33.13
N LEU A 597 10.85 9.39 -32.77
CA LEU A 597 9.67 10.18 -33.17
C LEU A 597 9.54 10.25 -34.69
N LYS A 598 10.64 10.51 -35.39
CA LYS A 598 10.68 10.52 -36.86
C LYS A 598 10.30 9.17 -37.46
N LYS A 599 10.84 8.07 -36.92
CA LYS A 599 10.49 6.69 -37.34
C LYS A 599 9.01 6.37 -37.10
N ALA A 600 8.42 6.93 -36.05
CA ALA A 600 6.99 6.79 -35.75
C ALA A 600 6.08 7.67 -36.62
N GLY A 601 6.64 8.53 -37.49
CA GLY A 601 5.86 9.50 -38.28
C GLY A 601 5.31 10.67 -37.44
N LEU A 602 5.88 10.91 -36.27
CA LEU A 602 5.50 11.98 -35.35
C LEU A 602 6.42 13.20 -35.50
N PRO A 603 6.00 14.40 -35.03
CA PRO A 603 6.84 15.59 -35.04
C PRO A 603 8.10 15.40 -34.18
N GLU A 604 9.28 15.74 -34.73
CA GLU A 604 10.57 15.61 -34.02
C GLU A 604 10.64 16.49 -32.75
N GLU A 605 9.87 17.58 -32.69
CA GLU A 605 9.80 18.46 -31.51
C GLU A 605 8.93 17.90 -30.36
N GLY A 606 8.20 16.79 -30.58
CA GLY A 606 7.24 16.26 -29.61
C GLY A 606 6.01 17.15 -29.39
N LYS A 607 5.77 18.10 -30.31
CA LYS A 607 4.65 19.06 -30.25
C LYS A 607 3.73 18.94 -31.44
N ILE A 608 2.43 19.04 -31.20
CA ILE A 608 1.39 18.98 -32.23
C ILE A 608 0.29 20.01 -31.96
N THR A 609 -0.42 20.40 -33.01
CA THR A 609 -1.62 21.24 -32.88
C THR A 609 -2.75 20.38 -32.33
N LEU A 610 -3.29 20.79 -31.17
CA LEU A 610 -4.51 20.23 -30.60
C LEU A 610 -5.70 21.11 -30.98
N TYR A 611 -6.90 20.56 -30.82
CA TYR A 611 -8.16 21.27 -31.02
C TYR A 611 -8.94 21.34 -29.70
N ASP A 612 -9.62 22.46 -29.44
CA ASP A 612 -10.48 22.61 -28.26
C ASP A 612 -11.74 21.75 -28.44
N GLY A 613 -12.04 20.88 -27.47
CA GLY A 613 -13.25 20.04 -27.47
C GLY A 613 -14.55 20.86 -27.44
N PHE A 614 -14.54 22.05 -26.85
CA PHE A 614 -15.74 22.87 -26.73
C PHE A 614 -16.09 23.65 -28.00
N THR A 615 -15.10 24.18 -28.70
CA THR A 615 -15.30 25.05 -29.88
C THR A 615 -14.98 24.35 -31.19
N GLY A 616 -14.14 23.31 -31.17
CA GLY A 616 -13.58 22.67 -32.35
C GLY A 616 -12.46 23.46 -33.02
N GLU A 617 -12.06 24.61 -32.47
CA GLU A 617 -11.01 25.45 -33.04
C GLU A 617 -9.61 24.93 -32.67
N PRO A 618 -8.63 25.03 -33.58
CA PRO A 618 -7.24 24.67 -33.27
C PRO A 618 -6.62 25.67 -32.28
N PHE A 619 -5.76 25.19 -31.38
CA PHE A 619 -4.96 26.07 -30.54
C PHE A 619 -3.88 26.81 -31.35
N ASP A 620 -3.64 28.08 -31.00
CA ASP A 620 -2.69 28.96 -31.70
C ASP A 620 -1.24 28.42 -31.71
N GLN A 621 -0.85 27.74 -30.61
CA GLN A 621 0.49 27.18 -30.44
C GLN A 621 0.45 25.66 -30.41
N LYS A 622 1.52 25.03 -30.94
CA LYS A 622 1.72 23.59 -30.81
C LYS A 622 2.00 23.23 -29.36
N ILE A 623 1.35 22.18 -28.88
CA ILE A 623 1.39 21.73 -27.50
C ILE A 623 2.20 20.45 -27.41
N THR A 624 2.97 20.30 -26.33
CA THR A 624 3.68 19.05 -26.04
C THR A 624 2.68 17.98 -25.64
N VAL A 625 2.69 16.88 -26.38
CA VAL A 625 1.79 15.74 -26.18
C VAL A 625 2.61 14.46 -26.12
N GLY A 626 2.13 13.46 -25.40
CA GLY A 626 2.70 12.12 -25.45
C GLY A 626 2.24 11.25 -24.31
N TRP A 627 2.89 10.08 -24.15
CA TRP A 627 2.47 9.10 -23.15
C TRP A 627 3.36 9.19 -21.91
N ILE A 628 2.75 9.37 -20.74
CA ILE A 628 3.44 9.44 -19.45
C ILE A 628 2.89 8.39 -18.49
N TYR A 629 3.75 7.84 -17.63
CA TYR A 629 3.34 6.86 -16.64
C TYR A 629 2.90 7.54 -15.32
N ILE A 630 1.62 7.41 -14.99
CA ILE A 630 0.99 8.03 -13.82
C ILE A 630 0.53 6.95 -12.84
N MET A 631 0.70 7.23 -11.55
CA MET A 631 0.32 6.35 -10.44
C MET A 631 -0.77 7.02 -9.59
N LYS A 632 -1.71 6.20 -9.10
CA LYS A 632 -2.67 6.60 -8.07
C LYS A 632 -2.06 6.38 -6.69
N LEU A 633 -1.97 7.43 -5.88
CA LEU A 633 -1.42 7.33 -4.53
C LEU A 633 -2.49 6.90 -3.53
N ILE A 634 -2.07 6.34 -2.39
CA ILE A 634 -2.97 5.91 -1.29
C ILE A 634 -3.71 7.06 -0.61
N HIS A 635 -3.42 8.29 -1.01
CA HIS A 635 -4.05 9.50 -0.49
C HIS A 635 -5.40 9.74 -1.16
N LEU A 636 -6.40 8.96 -0.76
CA LEU A 636 -7.75 9.02 -1.29
C LEU A 636 -8.58 10.09 -0.58
N VAL A 637 -9.46 10.77 -1.33
CA VAL A 637 -10.30 11.84 -0.78
C VAL A 637 -11.30 11.30 0.25
N ASP A 638 -11.90 10.14 0.00
CA ASP A 638 -12.93 9.52 0.86
C ASP A 638 -12.39 9.21 2.26
N GLU A 639 -11.09 8.91 2.37
CA GLU A 639 -10.43 8.69 3.66
C GLU A 639 -10.18 10.01 4.40
N LYS A 640 -10.02 11.12 3.68
CA LYS A 640 -9.65 12.42 4.23
C LYS A 640 -10.82 13.30 4.59
N ILE A 641 -11.96 13.15 3.91
CA ILE A 641 -13.18 13.88 4.25
C ILE A 641 -13.60 13.48 5.67
N HIS A 642 -13.77 14.49 6.51
CA HIS A 642 -14.24 14.36 7.88
C HIS A 642 -15.03 15.59 8.27
N ALA A 643 -16.26 15.38 8.73
CA ALA A 643 -17.14 16.42 9.21
C ALA A 643 -17.77 15.98 10.53
N ARG A 644 -17.92 16.92 11.45
CA ARG A 644 -18.53 16.70 12.76
C ARG A 644 -19.47 17.86 13.06
N SER A 645 -20.70 17.53 13.44
CA SER A 645 -21.61 18.44 14.13
C SER A 645 -21.47 18.27 15.64
N ILE A 646 -21.95 17.13 16.14
CA ILE A 646 -21.85 16.69 17.54
C ILE A 646 -21.20 15.32 17.56
N GLY A 647 -20.47 15.01 18.62
CA GLY A 647 -19.82 13.71 18.75
C GLY A 647 -19.43 13.45 20.20
N PRO A 648 -18.65 12.39 20.44
CA PRO A 648 -18.17 12.08 21.77
C PRO A 648 -17.20 13.15 22.28
N TYR A 649 -17.12 13.22 23.61
CA TYR A 649 -16.29 14.15 24.36
C TYR A 649 -15.37 13.38 25.31
N SER A 650 -14.21 13.96 25.59
CA SER A 650 -13.26 13.47 26.58
C SER A 650 -13.90 13.50 27.97
N LEU A 651 -13.70 12.44 28.76
CA LEU A 651 -14.21 12.38 30.13
C LEU A 651 -13.52 13.40 31.04
N VAL A 652 -12.23 13.66 30.82
CA VAL A 652 -11.42 14.53 31.69
C VAL A 652 -11.58 15.99 31.29
N THR A 653 -11.34 16.31 30.03
CA THR A 653 -11.30 17.71 29.56
C THR A 653 -12.65 18.20 29.05
N GLN A 654 -13.65 17.33 28.88
CA GLN A 654 -14.96 17.63 28.26
C GLN A 654 -14.89 18.18 26.83
N GLN A 655 -13.71 18.21 26.22
CA GLN A 655 -13.50 18.63 24.84
C GLN A 655 -13.92 17.54 23.84
N PRO A 656 -14.29 17.92 22.61
CA PRO A 656 -14.41 16.99 21.49
C PRO A 656 -13.24 16.02 21.42
N LEU A 657 -13.50 14.73 21.26
CA LEU A 657 -12.44 13.76 20.98
C LEU A 657 -11.67 14.13 19.69
N GLY A 658 -10.46 13.60 19.53
CA GLY A 658 -9.62 13.85 18.36
C GLY A 658 -9.72 12.73 17.32
N GLY A 659 -9.68 13.11 16.04
CA GLY A 659 -9.53 12.16 14.93
C GLY A 659 -10.81 11.54 14.37
N LYS A 660 -10.78 11.17 13.09
CA LYS A 660 -11.93 10.64 12.33
C LYS A 660 -12.52 9.37 12.93
N ALA A 661 -11.69 8.46 13.42
CA ALA A 661 -12.11 7.17 13.98
C ALA A 661 -13.02 7.32 15.21
N GLN A 662 -12.90 8.42 15.96
CA GLN A 662 -13.72 8.73 17.13
C GLN A 662 -14.79 9.78 16.84
N PHE A 663 -15.04 10.10 15.56
CA PHE A 663 -15.89 11.21 15.16
C PHE A 663 -15.48 12.53 15.85
N GLY A 664 -14.17 12.78 15.88
CA GLY A 664 -13.54 13.85 16.61
C GLY A 664 -13.69 15.25 16.00
N GLY A 665 -13.41 16.29 16.77
CA GLY A 665 -13.39 17.68 16.27
C GLY A 665 -12.06 18.07 15.63
N GLN A 666 -12.06 19.12 14.83
CA GLN A 666 -10.84 19.80 14.40
C GLN A 666 -10.20 20.54 15.57
N ARG A 667 -8.87 20.56 15.62
CA ARG A 667 -8.13 21.32 16.62
C ARG A 667 -8.04 22.78 16.20
N LEU A 668 -8.60 23.68 17.01
CA LEU A 668 -8.31 25.10 16.95
C LEU A 668 -7.11 25.37 17.86
N GLY A 669 -5.97 25.73 17.28
CA GLY A 669 -4.74 26.01 18.01
C GLY A 669 -4.55 27.49 18.31
N GLU A 670 -3.42 27.79 18.93
CA GLU A 670 -3.03 29.16 19.29
C GLU A 670 -2.93 30.09 18.07
N MET A 671 -2.39 29.60 16.96
CA MET A 671 -2.25 30.39 15.73
C MET A 671 -3.60 30.75 15.10
N GLU A 672 -4.57 29.83 15.14
CA GLU A 672 -5.92 30.12 14.65
C GLU A 672 -6.67 31.09 15.56
N VAL A 673 -6.41 31.04 16.87
CA VAL A 673 -6.93 32.02 17.84
C VAL A 673 -6.40 33.42 17.51
N TRP A 674 -5.08 33.58 17.31
CA TRP A 674 -4.50 34.87 16.92
C TRP A 674 -5.08 35.41 15.63
N ALA A 675 -5.40 34.54 14.66
CA ALA A 675 -6.06 34.96 13.43
C ALA A 675 -7.43 35.60 13.71
N LEU A 676 -8.26 34.98 14.57
CA LEU A 676 -9.56 35.54 14.95
C LEU A 676 -9.43 36.84 15.78
N GLU A 677 -8.44 36.92 16.66
CA GLU A 677 -8.14 38.13 17.44
C GLU A 677 -7.74 39.30 16.54
N ALA A 678 -6.91 39.06 15.52
CA ALA A 678 -6.48 40.08 14.57
C ALA A 678 -7.65 40.70 13.78
N TYR A 679 -8.70 39.93 13.50
CA TYR A 679 -9.93 40.44 12.88
C TYR A 679 -10.89 41.12 13.86
N GLY A 680 -10.64 41.03 15.18
CA GLY A 680 -11.57 41.49 16.21
C GLY A 680 -12.83 40.62 16.32
N ALA A 681 -12.77 39.37 15.87
CA ALA A 681 -13.90 38.44 15.85
C ALA A 681 -14.18 37.81 17.24
N ALA A 682 -14.41 38.67 18.24
CA ALA A 682 -14.51 38.27 19.64
C ALA A 682 -15.61 37.23 19.91
N PHE A 683 -16.80 37.39 19.31
CA PHE A 683 -17.91 36.44 19.49
C PHE A 683 -17.62 35.09 18.85
N SER A 684 -17.02 35.06 17.66
CA SER A 684 -16.63 33.81 17.00
C SER A 684 -15.56 33.07 17.81
N LEU A 685 -14.57 33.80 18.32
CA LEU A 685 -13.56 33.23 19.19
C LEU A 685 -14.16 32.68 20.49
N GLN A 686 -15.05 33.46 21.12
CA GLN A 686 -15.74 33.05 22.34
C GLN A 686 -16.57 31.80 22.11
N GLU A 687 -17.32 31.72 21.01
CA GLU A 687 -18.10 30.52 20.64
C GLU A 687 -17.20 29.29 20.50
N MET A 688 -16.07 29.43 19.78
CA MET A 688 -15.13 28.33 19.53
C MET A 688 -14.46 27.82 20.82
N LEU A 689 -14.12 28.71 21.74
CA LEU A 689 -13.45 28.37 23.01
C LEU A 689 -14.41 27.91 24.12
N THR A 690 -15.73 28.04 23.93
CA THR A 690 -16.72 27.69 24.95
C THR A 690 -17.72 26.64 24.43
N VAL A 691 -18.82 27.08 23.83
CA VAL A 691 -19.98 26.27 23.48
C VAL A 691 -19.71 25.24 22.38
N LYS A 692 -18.69 25.44 21.54
CA LYS A 692 -18.23 24.45 20.54
C LYS A 692 -17.16 23.48 21.08
N SER A 693 -16.68 23.70 22.30
CA SER A 693 -15.60 22.95 22.93
C SER A 693 -16.10 22.28 24.23
N ASP A 694 -15.81 22.89 25.37
CA ASP A 694 -15.80 22.27 26.69
C ASP A 694 -16.75 22.97 27.69
N ASP A 695 -17.60 23.91 27.24
CA ASP A 695 -18.75 24.33 28.04
C ASP A 695 -19.90 23.33 27.91
N VAL A 696 -20.00 22.44 28.91
CA VAL A 696 -20.99 21.35 28.94
C VAL A 696 -22.43 21.87 28.95
N SER A 697 -22.66 22.96 29.67
CA SER A 697 -23.98 23.57 29.77
C SER A 697 -24.31 24.34 28.50
N GLY A 698 -23.41 25.23 28.06
CA GLY A 698 -23.60 26.11 26.92
C GLY A 698 -23.78 25.35 25.61
N ARG A 699 -23.06 24.23 25.39
CA ARG A 699 -23.22 23.40 24.18
C ARG A 699 -24.61 22.77 24.05
N THR A 700 -25.26 22.45 25.17
CA THR A 700 -26.61 21.88 25.18
C THR A 700 -27.65 22.96 24.89
N HIS A 701 -27.52 24.11 25.56
CA HIS A 701 -28.41 25.26 25.34
C HIS A 701 -28.31 25.81 23.92
N ILE A 702 -27.11 25.93 23.36
CA ILE A 702 -26.95 26.43 21.99
C ILE A 702 -27.53 25.46 20.97
N TYR A 703 -27.41 24.15 21.19
CA TYR A 703 -28.02 23.15 20.32
C TYR A 703 -29.55 23.28 20.32
N GLU A 704 -30.16 23.36 21.51
CA GLU A 704 -31.60 23.61 21.62
C GLU A 704 -32.03 24.92 20.97
N ALA A 705 -31.26 26.00 21.16
CA ALA A 705 -31.54 27.29 20.56
C ALA A 705 -31.51 27.19 19.03
N ILE A 706 -30.49 26.55 18.45
CA ILE A 706 -30.38 26.32 17.00
C ILE A 706 -31.59 25.52 16.48
N VAL A 707 -32.00 24.46 17.19
CA VAL A 707 -33.17 23.64 16.81
C VAL A 707 -34.47 24.46 16.88
N LYS A 708 -34.58 25.37 17.85
CA LYS A 708 -35.73 26.30 17.99
C LYS A 708 -35.67 27.48 17.00
N GLY A 709 -34.58 27.64 16.24
CA GLY A 709 -34.36 28.79 15.36
C GLY A 709 -33.94 30.08 16.09
N GLU A 710 -33.55 29.98 17.36
CA GLU A 710 -33.03 31.09 18.16
C GLU A 710 -31.50 31.18 18.04
N GLN A 711 -30.98 32.36 17.69
CA GLN A 711 -29.54 32.62 17.61
C GLN A 711 -29.05 33.38 18.84
N ARG A 712 -29.14 32.74 20.02
CA ARG A 712 -28.67 33.32 21.29
C ARG A 712 -27.43 32.58 21.77
N LEU A 713 -26.31 33.29 21.91
CA LEU A 713 -25.09 32.76 22.53
C LEU A 713 -25.18 32.92 24.05
N THR A 714 -25.46 31.83 24.74
CA THR A 714 -25.33 31.73 26.20
C THR A 714 -24.09 30.92 26.51
N HIS A 715 -23.08 31.54 27.12
CA HIS A 715 -21.80 30.92 27.44
C HIS A 715 -21.58 30.88 28.96
N GLY A 716 -21.07 29.76 29.44
CA GLY A 716 -20.53 29.58 30.78
C GLY A 716 -19.01 29.71 30.80
N THR A 717 -18.41 29.10 31.82
CA THR A 717 -16.97 28.94 31.95
C THR A 717 -16.52 27.62 31.32
N PRO A 718 -15.44 27.59 30.51
CA PRO A 718 -14.87 26.35 30.00
C PRO A 718 -14.48 25.37 31.11
N GLU A 719 -14.75 24.07 30.92
CA GLU A 719 -14.35 23.06 31.90
C GLU A 719 -12.83 22.91 32.02
N SER A 720 -12.07 23.15 30.95
CA SER A 720 -10.60 23.18 31.03
C SER A 720 -10.07 24.20 32.04
N PHE A 721 -10.74 25.35 32.16
CA PHE A 721 -10.39 26.36 33.16
C PHE A 721 -10.75 25.91 34.59
N ASN A 722 -11.90 25.26 34.76
CA ASN A 722 -12.28 24.66 36.05
C ASN A 722 -11.29 23.57 36.48
N VAL A 723 -10.88 22.70 35.56
CA VAL A 723 -9.87 21.66 35.79
C VAL A 723 -8.57 22.28 36.25
N LEU A 724 -8.08 23.33 35.55
CA LEU A 724 -6.86 24.05 35.95
C LEU A 724 -6.96 24.61 37.38
N ILE A 725 -8.07 25.26 37.74
CA ILE A 725 -8.27 25.77 39.11
C ILE A 725 -8.18 24.62 40.11
N LYS A 726 -8.81 23.48 39.82
CA LYS A 726 -8.82 22.31 40.71
C LYS A 726 -7.45 21.65 40.82
N GLU A 727 -6.67 21.60 39.74
CA GLU A 727 -5.30 21.12 39.75
C GLU A 727 -4.40 22.00 40.63
N LEU A 728 -4.52 23.33 40.49
CA LEU A 728 -3.77 24.27 41.32
C LEU A 728 -4.19 24.21 42.80
N GLN A 729 -5.48 24.08 43.09
CA GLN A 729 -5.98 23.83 44.45
C GLN A 729 -5.47 22.49 45.01
N GLY A 730 -5.34 21.47 44.16
CA GLY A 730 -4.76 20.18 44.52
C GLY A 730 -3.26 20.26 44.90
N LEU A 731 -2.54 21.27 44.41
CA LEU A 731 -1.18 21.59 44.84
C LEU A 731 -1.11 22.36 46.18
N GLY A 732 -2.25 22.70 46.76
CA GLY A 732 -2.34 23.49 47.99
C GLY A 732 -2.33 25.00 47.78
N LEU A 733 -2.53 25.48 46.54
CA LEU A 733 -2.67 26.91 46.26
C LEU A 733 -4.13 27.35 46.43
N ASP A 734 -4.36 28.41 47.19
CA ASP A 734 -5.70 28.95 47.41
C ASP A 734 -6.10 29.92 46.29
N ILE A 735 -6.87 29.43 45.32
CA ILE A 735 -7.33 30.19 44.14
C ILE A 735 -8.84 30.35 44.18
N HIS A 736 -9.30 31.60 44.12
CA HIS A 736 -10.72 31.96 44.07
C HIS A 736 -10.98 32.97 42.96
N LEU A 737 -12.19 32.92 42.38
CA LEU A 737 -12.66 33.93 41.44
C LEU A 737 -13.25 35.11 42.23
N GLU A 738 -12.60 36.27 42.14
CA GLU A 738 -13.14 37.49 42.72
C GLU A 738 -14.19 38.11 41.79
N LYS A 739 -15.31 38.56 42.37
CA LYS A 739 -16.25 39.41 41.64
C LYS A 739 -15.58 40.74 41.36
N LYS A 740 -15.55 41.14 40.08
CA LYS A 740 -15.12 42.48 39.69
C LYS A 740 -16.01 43.51 40.39
N LYS A 741 -15.40 44.41 41.16
CA LYS A 741 -16.10 45.49 41.88
C LYS A 741 -16.79 46.46 40.92
#